data_AF-A0AA36IA39-F1
#
_entry.id   AF-A0AA36IA39-F1
#
_cell.length_a   1.000
_cell.length_b   1.000
_cell.length_c   1.000
_cell.angle_alpha   90.00
_cell.angle_beta   90.00
_cell.angle_gamma   90.00
#
_symmetry.space_group_name_H-M   'P 1'
#
loop_
_entity.id
_entity.type
_entity.pdbx_description
1 polymer ?
#
loop_
_entity_poly.entity_id
_entity_poly.type
_entity_poly.pdbx_seq_one_letter_code
_entity_poly.pdbx_strand_id
1 'polypeptide(L)'
;MDPPTPTLPICHNCNDWLVTSAYFVVFRLQTLFRQLKMYPWQIHTWTQAMSWRLTLALLHFIKLDAVRTLREESNAVTDFGEFPFLCSSDIVQQTCELLNENASTVVSRATVAAVLSRTDDEMNKFWTALSLPDSVGCADLCTSVIRYIKANHVLPPRSDLACYTVGRRSFCDADLRAKSLVSQGNAEEDDLPDFHDSQVARSTGNASQKVVPPSPSKVWSLLERVANLFRIYPAHAAEDNLENLESMPEDGAVSEFDVVRMARKSEKIALAFVNYAVREFNYVLTGPQLLRWFGVNDTETRRTILATLNSVADVLANAWYVYPGSMCNEERFAYALGRGADCSHADLQSDASRCATFEGHYVIFLCNSFFKHPDEQLLTLIHEASHQAVAYTDDICADADLPRDESTCERKAYGRTTCEYLASNMPDRALVNADNYCYYVQDVVRECLPSPPLPVSSRHIPVSSAGLTCPGNATKMGRHCRCPPNHHCQQDGEDGCDFGLQSSQTEFLPSCKSCDCVADEWEVVKPKKASIYKEDPRCNVPCGSEVEGKQLAENRCARCEEETNECLVMECSLGDLCKDFRCPQFSSCHVKRKGEPEPYCACRPLWRETPDGCAPPIDKDYRCCESDGKYVWFPREDQKFRWFPYPKHVCPKAAGHAWHHAEGCSHLVYGLNYP
;
A
#
# COMPACT_ATOMS: atom_id res chain seq x y z
N MET A 1 68.12 4.22 -29.49
CA MET A 1 67.07 3.24 -29.80
C MET A 1 67.37 2.02 -28.94
N ASP A 2 66.80 2.00 -27.74
CA ASP A 2 66.91 0.88 -26.82
C ASP A 2 65.64 0.01 -26.94
N PRO A 3 65.74 -1.32 -26.77
CA PRO A 3 64.59 -2.22 -26.88
C PRO A 3 63.70 -2.13 -25.63
N PRO A 4 62.37 -2.36 -25.76
CA PRO A 4 61.47 -2.24 -24.63
C PRO A 4 61.60 -3.43 -23.68
N THR A 5 61.64 -3.13 -22.39
CA THR A 5 61.44 -4.06 -21.28
C THR A 5 60.01 -4.62 -21.28
N PRO A 6 59.80 -5.93 -21.09
CA PRO A 6 58.47 -6.50 -21.00
C PRO A 6 57.85 -6.24 -19.62
N THR A 7 56.67 -5.62 -19.60
CA THR A 7 55.78 -5.56 -18.44
C THR A 7 55.01 -6.86 -18.31
N LEU A 8 54.98 -7.43 -17.10
CA LEU A 8 54.13 -8.57 -16.74
C LEU A 8 52.67 -8.10 -16.55
N PRO A 9 51.67 -8.87 -17.01
CA PRO A 9 50.28 -8.52 -16.79
C PRO A 9 49.88 -8.76 -15.33
N ILE A 10 49.18 -7.78 -14.76
CA ILE A 10 48.48 -7.89 -13.47
C ILE A 10 47.27 -8.82 -13.70
N CYS A 11 47.23 -9.93 -12.97
CA CYS A 11 46.19 -10.94 -13.08
C CYS A 11 45.20 -10.77 -11.91
N HIS A 12 43.90 -10.65 -12.22
CA HIS A 12 42.83 -10.41 -11.26
C HIS A 12 42.26 -11.70 -10.60
N ASN A 13 42.90 -12.85 -10.77
CA ASN A 13 42.33 -14.12 -10.30
C ASN A 13 43.36 -15.00 -9.54
N CYS A 14 43.25 -15.05 -8.21
CA CYS A 14 44.17 -15.78 -7.34
C CYS A 14 43.96 -17.32 -7.35
N ASN A 15 42.78 -17.81 -7.72
CA ASN A 15 42.45 -19.24 -7.67
C ASN A 15 43.10 -20.05 -8.80
N ASP A 16 43.13 -19.53 -10.02
CA ASP A 16 43.83 -20.17 -11.14
C ASP A 16 45.35 -20.24 -10.90
N TRP A 17 45.91 -19.24 -10.21
CA TRP A 17 47.33 -19.24 -9.86
C TRP A 17 47.67 -20.35 -8.87
N LEU A 18 46.80 -20.67 -7.91
CA LEU A 18 47.03 -21.74 -6.93
C LEU A 18 47.04 -23.13 -7.58
N VAL A 19 46.09 -23.40 -8.49
CA VAL A 19 46.03 -24.67 -9.23
C VAL A 19 47.24 -24.80 -10.15
N THR A 20 47.54 -23.75 -10.93
CA THR A 20 48.66 -23.76 -11.87
C THR A 20 50.02 -23.85 -11.14
N SER A 21 50.16 -23.19 -9.98
CA SER A 21 51.37 -23.26 -9.15
C SER A 21 51.55 -24.62 -8.49
N ALA A 22 50.46 -25.27 -8.06
CA ALA A 22 50.53 -26.62 -7.50
C ALA A 22 51.01 -27.64 -8.56
N TYR A 23 50.49 -27.55 -9.79
CA TYR A 23 50.98 -28.36 -10.91
C TYR A 23 52.44 -28.08 -11.25
N PHE A 24 52.85 -26.81 -11.22
CA PHE A 24 54.24 -26.41 -11.49
C PHE A 24 55.22 -26.93 -10.43
N VAL A 25 54.83 -26.92 -9.15
CA VAL A 25 55.61 -27.49 -8.04
C VAL A 25 55.73 -29.00 -8.17
N VAL A 26 54.65 -29.72 -8.48
CA VAL A 26 54.68 -31.18 -8.70
C VAL A 26 55.60 -31.52 -9.88
N PHE A 27 55.54 -30.76 -10.98
CA PHE A 27 56.37 -30.97 -12.15
C PHE A 27 57.87 -30.70 -11.87
N ARG A 28 58.19 -29.62 -11.16
CA ARG A 28 59.57 -29.30 -10.73
C ARG A 28 60.13 -30.37 -9.78
N LEU A 29 59.32 -30.87 -8.84
CA LEU A 29 59.73 -31.93 -7.93
C LEU A 29 59.98 -33.25 -8.66
N GLN A 30 59.13 -33.64 -9.62
CA GLN A 30 59.35 -34.82 -10.46
C GLN A 30 60.66 -34.71 -11.26
N THR A 31 60.98 -33.51 -11.76
CA THR A 31 62.22 -33.25 -12.49
C THR A 31 63.45 -33.35 -11.58
N LEU A 32 63.37 -32.80 -10.36
CA LEU A 32 64.42 -32.88 -9.35
C LEU A 32 64.68 -34.34 -8.90
N PHE A 33 63.62 -35.13 -8.69
CA PHE A 33 63.75 -36.53 -8.30
C PHE A 33 64.38 -37.41 -9.38
N ARG A 34 64.14 -37.09 -10.67
CA ARG A 34 64.84 -37.75 -11.78
C ARG A 34 66.33 -37.41 -11.80
N GLN A 35 66.72 -36.19 -11.44
CA GLN A 35 68.13 -35.79 -11.36
C GLN A 35 68.87 -36.44 -10.17
N LEU A 36 68.16 -36.74 -9.08
CA LEU A 36 68.73 -37.37 -7.88
C LEU A 36 68.84 -38.91 -7.95
N LYS A 37 68.53 -39.53 -9.10
CA LYS A 37 68.60 -40.99 -9.32
C LYS A 37 67.88 -41.82 -8.24
N MET A 38 66.76 -41.33 -7.71
CA MET A 38 65.96 -42.11 -6.76
C MET A 38 65.30 -43.31 -7.46
N TYR A 39 65.28 -44.47 -6.79
CA TYR A 39 64.66 -45.67 -7.35
C TYR A 39 63.12 -45.51 -7.43
N PRO A 40 62.45 -46.08 -8.45
CA PRO A 40 61.02 -45.88 -8.69
C PRO A 40 60.10 -46.16 -7.50
N TRP A 41 60.47 -47.13 -6.64
CA TRP A 41 59.69 -47.49 -5.45
C TRP A 41 59.76 -46.44 -4.32
N GLN A 42 60.85 -45.66 -4.25
CA GLN A 42 61.00 -44.55 -3.30
C GLN A 42 60.23 -43.31 -3.77
N ILE A 43 60.13 -43.10 -5.09
CA ILE A 43 59.34 -42.00 -5.67
C ILE A 43 57.85 -42.24 -5.39
N HIS A 44 57.37 -43.48 -5.49
CA HIS A 44 55.95 -43.77 -5.30
C HIS A 44 55.48 -43.59 -3.84
N THR A 45 56.30 -43.97 -2.87
CA THR A 45 55.99 -43.77 -1.44
C THR A 45 56.04 -42.28 -1.05
N TRP A 46 56.97 -41.51 -1.62
CA TRP A 46 57.04 -40.07 -1.40
C TRP A 46 55.90 -39.30 -2.08
N THR A 47 55.48 -39.67 -3.29
CA THR A 47 54.35 -39.01 -3.96
C THR A 47 53.03 -39.26 -3.23
N GLN A 48 52.81 -40.47 -2.71
CA GLN A 48 51.64 -40.74 -1.87
C GLN A 48 51.70 -39.95 -0.55
N ALA A 49 52.85 -39.91 0.14
CA ALA A 49 52.99 -39.16 1.38
C ALA A 49 52.83 -37.64 1.19
N MET A 50 53.37 -37.07 0.10
CA MET A 50 53.18 -35.66 -0.22
C MET A 50 51.76 -35.35 -0.67
N SER A 51 51.12 -36.22 -1.46
CA SER A 51 49.72 -36.07 -1.86
C SER A 51 48.81 -36.01 -0.63
N TRP A 52 48.97 -36.91 0.33
CA TRP A 52 48.22 -36.89 1.59
C TRP A 52 48.44 -35.60 2.39
N ARG A 53 49.68 -35.10 2.47
CA ARG A 53 49.99 -33.85 3.18
C ARG A 53 49.45 -32.61 2.47
N LEU A 54 49.49 -32.58 1.14
CA LEU A 54 48.91 -31.50 0.33
C LEU A 54 47.39 -31.52 0.41
N THR A 55 46.73 -32.67 0.34
CA THR A 55 45.28 -32.79 0.54
C THR A 55 44.88 -32.35 1.94
N LEU A 56 45.61 -32.76 2.98
CA LEU A 56 45.36 -32.29 4.35
C LEU A 56 45.60 -30.77 4.50
N ALA A 57 46.65 -30.23 3.90
CA ALA A 57 46.91 -28.79 3.92
C ALA A 57 45.81 -28.03 3.17
N LEU A 58 45.39 -28.50 2.00
CA LEU A 58 44.30 -27.90 1.22
C LEU A 58 42.97 -27.95 1.98
N LEU A 59 42.63 -29.09 2.59
CA LEU A 59 41.46 -29.21 3.47
C LEU A 59 41.54 -28.28 4.68
N HIS A 60 42.74 -28.08 5.24
CA HIS A 60 42.95 -27.15 6.34
C HIS A 60 42.86 -25.69 5.90
N PHE A 61 43.33 -25.35 4.69
CA PHE A 61 43.16 -24.03 4.10
C PHE A 61 41.70 -23.74 3.76
N ILE A 62 40.99 -24.69 3.15
CA ILE A 62 39.55 -24.58 2.88
C ILE A 62 38.77 -24.43 4.19
N LYS A 63 39.11 -25.21 5.23
CA LYS A 63 38.51 -25.04 6.56
C LYS A 63 38.83 -23.69 7.19
N LEU A 64 40.06 -23.19 7.07
CA LEU A 64 40.45 -21.90 7.63
C LEU A 64 39.80 -20.73 6.90
N ASP A 65 39.65 -20.82 5.58
CA ASP A 65 38.99 -19.80 4.77
C ASP A 65 37.49 -19.79 5.05
N ALA A 66 36.84 -20.96 5.08
CA ALA A 66 35.44 -21.09 5.49
C ALA A 66 35.21 -20.58 6.92
N VAL A 67 36.10 -20.89 7.87
CA VAL A 67 36.04 -20.37 9.25
C VAL A 67 36.30 -18.86 9.29
N ARG A 68 37.15 -18.33 8.43
CA ARG A 68 37.43 -16.90 8.35
C ARG A 68 36.25 -16.14 7.77
N THR A 69 35.64 -16.61 6.69
CA THR A 69 34.42 -16.03 6.12
C THR A 69 33.27 -16.06 7.13
N LEU A 70 33.06 -17.20 7.80
CA LEU A 70 32.07 -17.30 8.89
C LEU A 70 32.39 -16.37 10.07
N ARG A 71 33.67 -16.12 10.34
CA ARG A 71 34.10 -15.21 11.42
C ARG A 71 33.99 -13.74 11.02
N GLU A 72 34.24 -13.38 9.77
CA GLU A 72 34.07 -12.01 9.26
C GLU A 72 32.59 -11.66 9.17
N GLU A 73 31.71 -12.59 8.74
CA GLU A 73 30.26 -12.44 8.84
C GLU A 73 29.78 -12.39 10.31
N SER A 74 30.36 -13.20 11.20
CA SER A 74 30.07 -13.16 12.64
C SER A 74 30.68 -11.96 13.37
N ASN A 75 31.64 -11.24 12.79
CA ASN A 75 32.25 -10.06 13.40
C ASN A 75 31.65 -8.76 12.87
N ALA A 76 30.91 -8.81 11.76
CA ALA A 76 29.93 -7.79 11.39
C ALA A 76 28.67 -7.85 12.27
N VAL A 77 28.69 -8.65 13.35
CA VAL A 77 27.76 -8.54 14.48
C VAL A 77 27.90 -7.12 15.02
N THR A 78 27.01 -6.28 14.53
CA THR A 78 26.68 -4.98 15.08
C THR A 78 26.58 -5.13 16.59
N ASP A 79 27.15 -4.16 17.32
CA ASP A 79 26.90 -4.04 18.74
C ASP A 79 25.38 -3.90 18.95
N PHE A 80 24.73 -5.02 19.27
CA PHE A 80 23.29 -5.06 19.53
C PHE A 80 22.89 -4.14 20.70
N GLY A 81 23.86 -3.63 21.47
CA GLY A 81 23.65 -2.66 22.54
C GLY A 81 23.00 -1.36 22.05
N GLU A 82 23.18 -0.98 20.78
CA GLU A 82 22.56 0.22 20.22
C GLU A 82 21.12 0.03 19.72
N PHE A 83 20.65 -1.22 19.59
CA PHE A 83 19.31 -1.51 19.10
C PHE A 83 18.32 -1.64 20.27
N PRO A 84 17.12 -1.04 20.18
CA PRO A 84 16.11 -1.18 21.23
C PRO A 84 15.69 -2.65 21.43
N PHE A 85 15.29 -2.99 22.66
CA PHE A 85 14.65 -4.28 22.91
C PHE A 85 13.31 -4.37 22.16
N LEU A 86 12.91 -5.58 21.79
CA LEU A 86 11.58 -5.82 21.25
C LEU A 86 10.52 -5.39 22.27
N CYS A 87 9.47 -4.72 21.80
CA CYS A 87 8.43 -4.12 22.66
C CYS A 87 8.99 -3.23 23.78
N SER A 88 10.08 -2.50 23.55
CA SER A 88 10.52 -1.48 24.51
C SER A 88 9.39 -0.47 24.75
N SER A 89 9.30 0.05 25.98
CA SER A 89 8.14 0.85 26.41
C SER A 89 7.91 2.09 25.55
N ASP A 90 8.99 2.70 25.04
CA ASP A 90 8.96 3.84 24.13
C ASP A 90 8.38 3.48 22.75
N ILE A 91 8.74 2.31 22.21
CA ILE A 91 8.19 1.82 20.94
C ILE A 91 6.72 1.47 21.10
N VAL A 92 6.36 0.71 22.15
CA VAL A 92 4.96 0.35 22.44
C VAL A 92 4.10 1.60 22.61
N GLN A 93 4.60 2.60 23.34
CA GLN A 93 3.90 3.87 23.51
C GLN A 93 3.68 4.58 22.17
N GLN A 94 4.74 4.73 21.35
CA GLN A 94 4.64 5.36 20.03
C GLN A 94 3.63 4.64 19.13
N THR A 95 3.68 3.32 19.07
CA THR A 95 2.71 2.52 18.31
C THR A 95 1.29 2.68 18.86
N CYS A 96 1.14 2.82 20.17
CA CYS A 96 -0.17 3.01 20.77
C CYS A 96 -0.77 4.38 20.43
N GLU A 97 0.05 5.42 20.41
CA GLU A 97 -0.34 6.77 19.99
C GLU A 97 -0.66 6.83 18.48
N LEU A 98 0.03 6.03 17.66
CA LEU A 98 -0.30 5.87 16.25
C LEU A 98 -1.69 5.24 16.07
N LEU A 99 -1.98 4.18 16.84
CA LEU A 99 -3.24 3.45 16.73
C LEU A 99 -4.39 4.24 17.39
N ASN A 100 -4.14 4.96 18.48
CA ASN A 100 -5.16 5.66 19.24
C ASN A 100 -4.96 7.18 19.19
N GLU A 101 -5.87 7.88 18.52
CA GLU A 101 -5.89 9.36 18.48
C GLU A 101 -5.96 10.01 19.89
N ASN A 102 -6.49 9.29 20.89
CA ASN A 102 -6.78 9.80 22.24
C ASN A 102 -5.77 9.38 23.33
N ALA A 103 -4.55 8.97 22.95
CA ALA A 103 -3.53 8.48 23.91
C ALA A 103 -4.00 7.30 24.81
N SER A 104 -5.04 6.57 24.39
CA SER A 104 -5.45 5.31 25.04
C SER A 104 -4.32 4.29 24.93
N THR A 105 -4.12 3.49 25.98
CA THR A 105 -3.19 2.34 25.94
C THR A 105 -3.84 1.08 25.37
N VAL A 106 -5.16 1.11 25.13
CA VAL A 106 -5.96 -0.01 24.64
C VAL A 106 -6.35 0.25 23.19
N VAL A 107 -6.15 -0.73 22.33
CA VAL A 107 -6.50 -0.71 20.91
C VAL A 107 -7.57 -1.74 20.61
N SER A 108 -8.46 -1.40 19.69
CA SER A 108 -9.49 -2.32 19.18
C SER A 108 -9.03 -2.99 17.88
N ARG A 109 -9.61 -4.15 17.57
CA ARG A 109 -9.43 -4.80 16.25
C ARG A 109 -9.73 -3.86 15.08
N ALA A 110 -10.84 -3.11 15.15
CA ALA A 110 -11.28 -2.18 14.11
C ALA A 110 -10.28 -1.03 13.90
N THR A 111 -9.66 -0.55 14.98
CA THR A 111 -8.62 0.49 14.92
C THR A 111 -7.41 0.02 14.12
N VAL A 112 -6.91 -1.19 14.39
CA VAL A 112 -5.79 -1.76 13.65
C VAL A 112 -6.18 -2.07 12.20
N ALA A 113 -7.42 -2.53 11.98
CA ALA A 113 -7.98 -2.74 10.65
C ALA A 113 -7.94 -1.46 9.79
N ALA A 114 -8.37 -0.34 10.36
CA ALA A 114 -8.39 0.95 9.67
C ALA A 114 -6.99 1.40 9.25
N VAL A 115 -6.00 1.34 10.15
CA VAL A 115 -4.61 1.74 9.87
C VAL A 115 -3.99 0.88 8.76
N LEU A 116 -4.29 -0.43 8.75
CA LEU A 116 -3.76 -1.36 7.75
C LEU A 116 -4.63 -1.47 6.49
N SER A 117 -5.73 -0.70 6.40
CA SER A 117 -6.72 -0.81 5.31
C SER A 117 -7.21 -2.25 5.09
N ARG A 118 -7.60 -2.92 6.19
CA ARG A 118 -8.09 -4.30 6.21
C ARG A 118 -9.56 -4.42 6.53
N THR A 119 -10.15 -5.51 6.06
CA THR A 119 -11.52 -5.86 6.40
C THR A 119 -11.60 -6.42 7.82
N ASP A 120 -12.77 -6.26 8.45
CA ASP A 120 -13.01 -6.81 9.79
C ASP A 120 -12.85 -8.34 9.83
N ASP A 121 -13.22 -9.04 8.75
CA ASP A 121 -13.13 -10.50 8.64
C ASP A 121 -11.67 -10.99 8.65
N GLU A 122 -10.80 -10.33 7.89
CA GLU A 122 -9.36 -10.63 7.86
C GLU A 122 -8.74 -10.38 9.24
N MET A 123 -9.06 -9.24 9.84
CA MET A 123 -8.57 -8.90 11.17
C MET A 123 -9.12 -9.82 12.25
N ASN A 124 -10.34 -10.34 12.10
CA ASN A 124 -10.91 -11.30 13.05
C ASN A 124 -10.16 -12.64 13.03
N LYS A 125 -9.79 -13.13 11.84
CA LYS A 125 -8.94 -14.34 11.70
C LYS A 125 -7.59 -14.13 12.38
N PHE A 126 -6.97 -12.97 12.16
CA PHE A 126 -5.70 -12.60 12.80
C PHE A 126 -5.82 -12.50 14.33
N TRP A 127 -6.84 -11.80 14.84
CA TRP A 127 -7.11 -11.67 16.29
C TRP A 127 -7.31 -13.03 16.95
N THR A 128 -8.06 -13.91 16.30
CA THR A 128 -8.32 -15.27 16.76
C THR A 128 -7.03 -16.09 16.81
N ALA A 129 -6.19 -16.01 15.78
CA ALA A 129 -4.91 -16.71 15.73
C ALA A 129 -3.96 -16.28 16.86
N LEU A 130 -4.01 -15.02 17.27
CA LEU A 130 -3.26 -14.50 18.43
C LEU A 130 -3.94 -14.73 19.78
N SER A 131 -5.15 -15.30 19.80
CA SER A 131 -5.97 -15.48 21.00
C SER A 131 -6.20 -14.16 21.77
N LEU A 132 -6.47 -13.09 21.03
CA LEU A 132 -6.67 -11.76 21.60
C LEU A 132 -8.16 -11.46 21.87
N PRO A 133 -8.48 -10.74 22.95
CA PRO A 133 -9.82 -10.16 23.14
C PRO A 133 -10.10 -9.02 22.13
N ASP A 134 -11.37 -8.63 21.97
CA ASP A 134 -11.79 -7.57 21.01
C ASP A 134 -11.07 -6.23 21.20
N SER A 135 -10.66 -5.93 22.44
CA SER A 135 -9.79 -4.81 22.81
C SER A 135 -8.64 -5.27 23.68
N VAL A 136 -7.43 -4.79 23.38
CA VAL A 136 -6.19 -5.26 24.01
C VAL A 136 -5.24 -4.10 24.28
N GLY A 137 -4.45 -4.17 25.37
CA GLY A 137 -3.38 -3.20 25.61
C GLY A 137 -2.29 -3.29 24.53
N CYS A 138 -1.71 -2.17 24.10
CA CYS A 138 -0.66 -2.17 23.06
C CYS A 138 0.56 -3.04 23.44
N ALA A 139 0.93 -3.08 24.73
CA ALA A 139 1.98 -3.95 25.23
C ALA A 139 1.63 -5.44 25.09
N ASP A 140 0.38 -5.80 25.36
CA ASP A 140 -0.13 -7.17 25.24
C ASP A 140 -0.26 -7.60 23.78
N LEU A 141 -0.67 -6.67 22.90
CA LEU A 141 -0.66 -6.89 21.45
C LEU A 141 0.76 -7.17 20.95
N CYS A 142 1.72 -6.31 21.29
CA CYS A 142 3.13 -6.48 20.91
C CYS A 142 3.70 -7.81 21.42
N THR A 143 3.46 -8.14 22.70
CA THR A 143 3.92 -9.39 23.30
C THR A 143 3.29 -10.62 22.66
N SER A 144 2.00 -10.55 22.29
CA SER A 144 1.30 -11.67 21.63
C SER A 144 1.80 -11.90 20.21
N VAL A 145 2.09 -10.81 19.48
CA VAL A 145 2.76 -10.87 18.17
C VAL A 145 4.14 -11.54 18.29
N ILE A 146 5.00 -11.09 19.21
CA ILE A 146 6.31 -11.71 19.45
C ILE A 146 6.17 -13.20 19.79
N ARG A 147 5.24 -13.55 20.69
CA ARG A 147 5.02 -14.93 21.11
C ARG A 147 4.67 -15.80 19.92
N TYR A 148 3.77 -15.33 19.05
CA TYR A 148 3.38 -16.06 17.85
C TYR A 148 4.55 -16.21 16.87
N ILE A 149 5.28 -15.12 16.59
CA ILE A 149 6.45 -15.15 15.69
C ILE A 149 7.49 -16.14 16.23
N LYS A 150 7.84 -16.07 17.51
CA LYS A 150 8.84 -16.95 18.14
C LYS A 150 8.48 -18.43 18.04
N ALA A 151 7.18 -18.76 18.05
CA ALA A 151 6.71 -20.12 17.98
C ALA A 151 6.69 -20.70 16.55
N ASN A 152 6.55 -19.85 15.53
CA ASN A 152 6.24 -20.30 14.17
C ASN A 152 7.23 -19.78 13.09
N HIS A 153 8.05 -18.79 13.41
CA HIS A 153 8.80 -17.97 12.45
C HIS A 153 10.14 -17.48 13.04
N VAL A 154 10.84 -16.62 12.31
CA VAL A 154 12.12 -16.05 12.72
C VAL A 154 11.88 -14.68 13.35
N LEU A 155 12.06 -14.62 14.67
CA LEU A 155 11.98 -13.38 15.44
C LEU A 155 13.34 -12.66 15.41
N PRO A 156 13.41 -11.36 15.05
CA PRO A 156 14.65 -10.61 15.15
C PRO A 156 15.08 -10.47 16.60
N PRO A 157 16.39 -10.45 16.90
CA PRO A 157 16.87 -10.35 18.28
C PRO A 157 16.57 -8.98 18.91
N ARG A 158 16.31 -7.94 18.12
CA ARG A 158 16.14 -6.54 18.53
C ARG A 158 15.14 -5.82 17.62
N SER A 159 14.57 -4.71 18.10
CA SER A 159 13.80 -3.80 17.25
C SER A 159 14.73 -3.08 16.27
N ASP A 160 14.19 -2.62 15.14
CA ASP A 160 14.96 -1.99 14.05
C ASP A 160 16.02 -2.87 13.40
N LEU A 161 15.94 -4.17 13.60
CA LEU A 161 16.74 -5.15 12.89
C LEU A 161 15.79 -6.07 12.15
N ALA A 162 15.93 -6.14 10.83
CA ALA A 162 15.13 -7.03 10.01
C ALA A 162 15.80 -8.38 9.84
N CYS A 163 14.95 -9.41 9.90
CA CYS A 163 15.30 -10.74 9.44
C CYS A 163 14.71 -11.03 8.06
N TYR A 164 15.41 -11.86 7.31
CA TYR A 164 14.94 -12.43 6.05
C TYR A 164 15.52 -13.84 5.89
N THR A 165 14.85 -14.69 5.11
CA THR A 165 15.24 -16.09 4.91
C THR A 165 15.61 -16.32 3.45
N VAL A 166 16.78 -16.94 3.22
CA VAL A 166 17.28 -17.34 1.90
C VAL A 166 17.57 -18.83 1.97
N GLY A 167 16.81 -19.62 1.21
CA GLY A 167 16.83 -21.07 1.37
C GLY A 167 16.53 -21.48 2.81
N ARG A 168 17.38 -22.31 3.41
CA ARG A 168 17.23 -22.78 4.80
C ARG A 168 17.91 -21.89 5.85
N ARG A 169 18.44 -20.74 5.45
CA ARG A 169 19.21 -19.85 6.32
C ARG A 169 18.45 -18.55 6.53
N SER A 170 18.39 -18.12 7.78
CA SER A 170 17.82 -16.84 8.15
C SER A 170 18.93 -15.89 8.56
N PHE A 171 18.85 -14.68 8.04
CA PHE A 171 19.76 -13.58 8.28
C PHE A 171 19.01 -12.50 9.04
N CYS A 172 19.65 -11.89 10.03
CA CYS A 172 19.09 -10.79 10.81
C CYS A 172 20.13 -9.67 10.88
N ASP A 173 20.44 -9.08 9.73
CA ASP A 173 21.57 -8.15 9.53
C ASP A 173 21.17 -6.86 8.78
N ALA A 174 19.87 -6.64 8.57
CA ALA A 174 19.35 -5.43 7.96
C ALA A 174 19.06 -4.37 9.03
N ASP A 175 19.90 -3.34 9.13
CA ASP A 175 19.75 -2.23 10.08
C ASP A 175 18.72 -1.21 9.56
N LEU A 176 17.59 -1.15 10.28
CA LEU A 176 16.43 -0.31 9.96
C LEU A 176 16.29 0.87 10.92
N ARG A 177 17.34 1.21 11.68
CA ARG A 177 17.32 2.41 12.52
C ARG A 177 17.19 3.65 11.63
N ALA A 178 16.54 4.69 12.17
CA ALA A 178 16.33 5.98 11.51
C ALA A 178 17.55 6.48 10.71
N LYS A 179 18.71 6.54 11.37
CA LYS A 179 19.98 6.99 10.76
C LYS A 179 20.40 6.13 9.57
N SER A 180 20.21 4.81 9.69
CA SER A 180 20.54 3.84 8.67
C SER A 180 19.62 3.97 7.46
N LEU A 181 18.29 4.08 7.70
CA LEU A 181 17.31 4.28 6.64
C LEU A 181 17.59 5.56 5.85
N VAL A 182 17.84 6.70 6.52
CA VAL A 182 18.20 7.94 5.83
C VAL A 182 19.44 7.75 4.96
N SER A 183 20.49 7.08 5.45
CA SER A 183 21.70 6.85 4.64
C SER A 183 21.49 5.91 3.46
N GLN A 184 20.60 4.92 3.58
CA GLN A 184 20.31 3.95 2.53
C GLN A 184 19.35 4.51 1.47
N GLY A 185 18.54 5.51 1.82
CA GLY A 185 17.59 6.17 0.92
C GLY A 185 18.16 7.39 0.20
N ASN A 186 19.42 7.73 0.43
CA ASN A 186 20.11 8.79 -0.28
C ASN A 186 20.61 8.28 -1.64
N ALA A 187 19.71 7.81 -2.50
CA ALA A 187 19.97 7.90 -3.94
C ALA A 187 20.39 9.35 -4.22
N GLU A 188 21.44 9.54 -5.01
CA GLU A 188 21.96 10.87 -5.33
C GLU A 188 20.78 11.77 -5.77
N GLU A 189 20.85 13.08 -5.53
CA GLU A 189 19.77 13.99 -5.97
C GLU A 189 19.57 13.98 -7.50
N ASP A 190 20.48 13.32 -8.21
CA ASP A 190 20.40 13.05 -9.63
C ASP A 190 19.23 12.11 -9.93
N ASP A 191 18.37 12.53 -10.85
CA ASP A 191 17.20 11.76 -11.27
C ASP A 191 17.62 10.34 -11.70
N LEU A 192 16.79 9.35 -11.34
CA LEU A 192 16.87 8.01 -11.93
C LEU A 192 17.01 8.16 -13.44
N PRO A 193 17.98 7.52 -14.10
CA PRO A 193 18.16 7.75 -15.53
C PRO A 193 16.86 7.36 -16.25
N ASP A 194 16.40 8.22 -17.15
CA ASP A 194 15.17 7.97 -17.92
C ASP A 194 15.43 6.84 -18.92
N PHE A 195 15.18 5.60 -18.48
CA PHE A 195 15.29 4.42 -19.32
C PHE A 195 13.99 4.24 -20.09
N HIS A 196 13.80 5.04 -21.13
CA HIS A 196 12.62 4.96 -22.00
C HIS A 196 12.31 3.50 -22.39
N ASP A 197 11.19 2.93 -21.91
CA ASP A 197 10.72 1.57 -22.18
C ASP A 197 10.22 1.34 -23.63
N SER A 198 10.81 2.06 -24.60
CA SER A 198 10.42 2.14 -26.01
C SER A 198 10.33 0.80 -26.76
N GLN A 199 10.62 -0.34 -26.12
CA GLN A 199 10.61 -1.66 -26.75
C GLN A 199 9.66 -2.70 -26.13
N VAL A 200 8.92 -2.41 -25.05
CA VAL A 200 7.90 -3.37 -24.58
C VAL A 200 6.62 -3.17 -25.38
N ALA A 201 6.55 -3.81 -26.56
CA ALA A 201 5.34 -3.86 -27.36
C ALA A 201 4.17 -4.37 -26.48
N ARG A 202 3.26 -3.46 -26.12
CA ARG A 202 1.98 -3.82 -25.49
C ARG A 202 1.24 -4.75 -26.45
N SER A 203 1.33 -6.06 -26.23
CA SER A 203 0.43 -6.97 -26.92
C SER A 203 -0.97 -6.77 -26.32
N THR A 204 -1.78 -6.04 -27.08
CA THR A 204 -3.18 -5.64 -26.83
C THR A 204 -4.15 -6.82 -26.86
N GLY A 205 -3.71 -8.01 -26.44
CA GLY A 205 -4.57 -9.17 -26.32
C GLY A 205 -5.70 -8.90 -25.33
N ASN A 206 -6.93 -8.84 -25.85
CA ASN A 206 -8.20 -8.83 -25.11
C ASN A 206 -8.41 -10.14 -24.33
N ALA A 207 -7.45 -10.53 -23.48
CA ALA A 207 -7.66 -11.58 -22.50
C ALA A 207 -8.65 -11.03 -21.46
N SER A 208 -9.84 -11.63 -21.39
CA SER A 208 -10.80 -11.38 -20.31
C SER A 208 -10.09 -11.66 -18.99
N GLN A 209 -9.64 -10.58 -18.35
CA GLN A 209 -8.72 -10.61 -17.23
C GLN A 209 -9.49 -10.97 -15.97
N LYS A 210 -9.25 -12.17 -15.45
CA LYS A 210 -9.68 -12.52 -14.10
C LYS A 210 -8.81 -11.71 -13.15
N VAL A 211 -9.36 -10.67 -12.54
CA VAL A 211 -8.72 -9.99 -11.40
C VAL A 211 -8.41 -11.10 -10.40
N VAL A 212 -7.12 -11.40 -10.20
CA VAL A 212 -6.70 -12.36 -9.20
C VAL A 212 -7.08 -11.72 -7.87
N PRO A 213 -8.07 -12.25 -7.15
CA PRO A 213 -8.40 -11.71 -5.84
C PRO A 213 -7.14 -11.84 -4.96
N PRO A 214 -6.88 -10.89 -4.05
CA PRO A 214 -5.74 -10.97 -3.16
C PRO A 214 -5.70 -12.37 -2.54
N SER A 215 -4.54 -13.03 -2.63
CA SER A 215 -4.31 -14.35 -2.05
C SER A 215 -4.85 -14.33 -0.62
N PRO A 216 -5.73 -15.29 -0.24
CA PRO A 216 -6.40 -15.25 1.06
C PRO A 216 -5.36 -15.03 2.14
N SER A 217 -5.56 -13.93 2.88
CA SER A 217 -4.66 -13.44 3.92
C SER A 217 -4.15 -14.61 4.76
N LYS A 218 -2.91 -15.04 4.47
CA LYS A 218 -2.16 -15.88 5.38
C LYS A 218 -2.02 -14.99 6.62
N VAL A 219 -2.47 -15.47 7.78
CA VAL A 219 -2.36 -14.79 9.10
C VAL A 219 -0.98 -14.13 9.26
N TRP A 220 0.06 -14.74 8.69
CA TRP A 220 1.41 -14.19 8.58
C TRP A 220 1.49 -12.77 7.99
N SER A 221 0.86 -12.48 6.85
CA SER A 221 0.99 -11.16 6.22
C SER A 221 0.49 -10.07 7.17
N LEU A 222 -0.66 -10.28 7.83
CA LEU A 222 -1.17 -9.37 8.85
C LEU A 222 -0.27 -9.31 10.09
N LEU A 223 0.28 -10.45 10.51
CA LEU A 223 1.21 -10.52 11.63
C LEU A 223 2.47 -9.68 11.37
N GLU A 224 3.07 -9.79 10.18
CA GLU A 224 4.23 -9.01 9.78
C GLU A 224 3.89 -7.52 9.72
N ARG A 225 2.75 -7.15 9.13
CA ARG A 225 2.29 -5.74 9.10
C ARG A 225 2.10 -5.16 10.51
N VAL A 226 1.48 -5.91 11.43
CA VAL A 226 1.31 -5.48 12.82
C VAL A 226 2.64 -5.44 13.57
N ALA A 227 3.54 -6.41 13.35
CA ALA A 227 4.88 -6.42 13.93
C ALA A 227 5.70 -5.19 13.52
N ASN A 228 5.60 -4.80 12.25
CA ASN A 228 6.30 -3.63 11.71
C ASN A 228 5.83 -2.31 12.37
N LEU A 229 4.56 -2.21 12.82
CA LEU A 229 4.09 -1.07 13.63
C LEU A 229 4.87 -0.92 14.94
N PHE A 230 5.37 -2.04 15.49
CA PHE A 230 6.24 -2.09 16.67
C PHE A 230 7.74 -2.16 16.30
N ARG A 231 8.12 -1.85 15.07
CA ARG A 231 9.52 -1.89 14.59
C ARG A 231 10.16 -3.28 14.74
N ILE A 232 9.36 -4.33 14.64
CA ILE A 232 9.77 -5.73 14.65
C ILE A 232 9.58 -6.26 13.23
N TYR A 233 10.67 -6.65 12.57
CA TYR A 233 10.67 -7.04 11.17
C TYR A 233 11.08 -8.52 11.04
N PRO A 234 10.14 -9.46 11.22
CA PRO A 234 10.44 -10.88 11.24
C PRO A 234 10.61 -11.48 9.84
N ALA A 235 11.11 -12.71 9.78
CA ALA A 235 11.13 -13.50 8.55
C ALA A 235 10.25 -14.74 8.68
N HIS A 236 9.77 -15.23 7.54
CA HIS A 236 9.23 -16.58 7.46
C HIS A 236 10.26 -17.59 7.98
N ALA A 237 9.77 -18.62 8.69
CA ALA A 237 10.57 -19.82 8.89
C ALA A 237 10.92 -20.39 7.51
N ALA A 238 12.09 -21.00 7.38
CA ALA A 238 12.42 -21.75 6.17
C ALA A 238 11.32 -22.80 5.96
N GLU A 239 10.57 -22.69 4.86
CA GLU A 239 9.61 -23.71 4.50
C GLU A 239 10.36 -24.99 4.11
N ASP A 240 9.87 -26.15 4.56
CA ASP A 240 10.50 -27.44 4.25
C ASP A 240 10.46 -27.78 2.74
N ASN A 241 9.63 -27.08 1.96
CA ASN A 241 9.43 -27.27 0.52
C ASN A 241 10.48 -26.54 -0.34
N LEU A 242 11.76 -26.67 0.02
CA LEU A 242 12.88 -26.08 -0.70
C LEU A 242 13.41 -27.03 -1.78
N GLU A 243 12.65 -27.23 -2.85
CA GLU A 243 13.11 -27.99 -4.02
C GLU A 243 13.83 -27.11 -5.08
N ASN A 244 13.76 -25.77 -4.99
CA ASN A 244 14.16 -24.91 -6.13
C ASN A 244 15.47 -24.12 -5.97
N LEU A 245 16.32 -24.41 -4.97
CA LEU A 245 17.68 -23.83 -4.89
C LEU A 245 18.79 -24.87 -5.17
N GLU A 246 18.45 -26.05 -5.71
CA GLU A 246 19.37 -27.19 -5.80
C GLU A 246 20.27 -27.24 -7.05
N SER A 247 20.29 -26.23 -7.92
CA SER A 247 21.22 -26.21 -9.07
C SER A 247 21.99 -24.90 -9.20
N MET A 248 22.90 -24.63 -8.26
CA MET A 248 23.86 -23.53 -8.37
C MET A 248 24.89 -23.81 -9.47
N PRO A 249 25.04 -22.94 -10.49
CA PRO A 249 26.16 -23.02 -11.43
C PRO A 249 27.48 -22.65 -10.73
N GLU A 250 28.55 -23.41 -10.97
CA GLU A 250 29.89 -23.20 -10.36
C GLU A 250 30.71 -22.06 -11.02
N ASP A 251 30.22 -21.44 -12.09
CA ASP A 251 31.01 -20.50 -12.89
C ASP A 251 30.88 -19.05 -12.41
N GLY A 252 31.76 -18.61 -11.50
CA GLY A 252 32.35 -17.26 -11.37
C GLY A 252 31.48 -15.98 -11.35
N ALA A 253 30.17 -16.08 -11.57
CA ALA A 253 29.18 -15.02 -11.46
C ALA A 253 28.82 -14.82 -9.98
N VAL A 254 28.28 -13.64 -9.64
CA VAL A 254 27.68 -13.39 -8.31
C VAL A 254 26.81 -14.59 -7.98
N SER A 255 27.07 -15.25 -6.86
CA SER A 255 26.37 -16.50 -6.58
C SER A 255 24.88 -16.21 -6.54
N GLU A 256 24.05 -17.08 -7.13
CA GLU A 256 22.60 -16.92 -7.10
C GLU A 256 22.09 -16.69 -5.67
N PHE A 257 22.76 -17.31 -4.70
CA PHE A 257 22.55 -17.08 -3.28
C PHE A 257 22.75 -15.62 -2.87
N ASP A 258 23.82 -14.96 -3.30
CA ASP A 258 24.10 -13.55 -2.99
C ASP A 258 23.07 -12.63 -3.65
N VAL A 259 22.65 -12.92 -4.88
CA VAL A 259 21.57 -12.20 -5.59
C VAL A 259 20.27 -12.25 -4.78
N VAL A 260 19.83 -13.45 -4.39
CA VAL A 260 18.61 -13.62 -3.60
C VAL A 260 18.76 -12.98 -2.21
N ARG A 261 19.94 -13.10 -1.58
CA ARG A 261 20.23 -12.46 -0.29
C ARG A 261 20.12 -10.94 -0.38
N MET A 262 20.72 -10.33 -1.40
CA MET A 262 20.63 -8.89 -1.63
C MET A 262 19.20 -8.46 -1.88
N ALA A 263 18.47 -9.15 -2.78
CA ALA A 263 17.07 -8.86 -3.07
C ALA A 263 16.18 -8.91 -1.80
N ARG A 264 16.31 -9.98 -1.01
CA ARG A 264 15.55 -10.15 0.24
C ARG A 264 15.95 -9.15 1.33
N LYS A 265 17.22 -8.75 1.39
CA LYS A 265 17.67 -7.69 2.29
C LYS A 265 17.04 -6.35 1.90
N SER A 266 17.12 -5.99 0.63
CA SER A 266 16.58 -4.74 0.08
C SER A 266 15.06 -4.70 0.17
N GLU A 267 14.36 -5.84 0.02
CA GLU A 267 12.92 -5.98 0.31
C GLU A 267 12.60 -5.50 1.73
N LYS A 268 13.31 -6.01 2.75
CA LYS A 268 13.00 -5.64 4.15
C LYS A 268 13.28 -4.17 4.44
N ILE A 269 14.29 -3.60 3.80
CA ILE A 269 14.58 -2.17 3.93
C ILE A 269 13.48 -1.35 3.24
N ALA A 270 13.09 -1.69 2.00
CA ALA A 270 12.01 -1.03 1.27
C ALA A 270 10.68 -1.13 2.03
N LEU A 271 10.38 -2.29 2.60
CA LEU A 271 9.20 -2.49 3.45
C LEU A 271 9.24 -1.59 4.70
N ALA A 272 10.42 -1.39 5.31
CA ALA A 272 10.59 -0.47 6.44
C ALA A 272 10.35 0.99 6.03
N PHE A 273 10.83 1.40 4.84
CA PHE A 273 10.58 2.73 4.26
C PHE A 273 9.08 2.99 4.10
N VAL A 274 8.36 2.06 3.47
CA VAL A 274 6.92 2.20 3.23
C VAL A 274 6.15 2.25 4.55
N ASN A 275 6.46 1.35 5.51
CA ASN A 275 5.79 1.36 6.81
C ASN A 275 6.09 2.63 7.62
N TYR A 276 7.30 3.20 7.48
CA TYR A 276 7.61 4.49 8.06
C TYR A 276 6.75 5.60 7.44
N ALA A 277 6.66 5.65 6.11
CA ALA A 277 5.83 6.62 5.41
C ALA A 277 4.35 6.52 5.81
N VAL A 278 3.81 5.30 5.90
CA VAL A 278 2.44 5.04 6.41
C VAL A 278 2.26 5.58 7.83
N ARG A 279 3.25 5.40 8.70
CA ARG A 279 3.18 5.91 10.07
C ARG A 279 3.11 7.44 10.12
N GLU A 280 4.03 8.11 9.44
CA GLU A 280 4.05 9.58 9.41
C GLU A 280 2.82 10.16 8.69
N PHE A 281 2.33 9.45 7.67
CA PHE A 281 1.09 9.78 6.97
C PHE A 281 -0.12 9.79 7.92
N ASN A 282 -0.23 8.78 8.78
CA ASN A 282 -1.29 8.68 9.80
C ASN A 282 -1.15 9.74 10.89
N TYR A 283 0.07 10.18 11.23
CA TYR A 283 0.27 11.35 12.10
C TYR A 283 -0.06 12.70 11.42
N VAL A 284 -0.43 12.70 10.14
CA VAL A 284 -0.72 13.91 9.36
C VAL A 284 0.51 14.83 9.27
N LEU A 285 1.71 14.24 9.29
CA LEU A 285 2.98 14.98 9.22
C LEU A 285 3.50 15.15 7.79
N THR A 286 2.90 14.45 6.82
CA THR A 286 3.39 14.40 5.43
C THR A 286 2.72 15.40 4.49
N GLY A 287 2.07 16.44 5.01
CA GLY A 287 1.31 17.40 4.21
C GLY A 287 2.13 18.06 3.08
N PRO A 288 3.34 18.58 3.35
CA PRO A 288 4.21 19.14 2.31
C PRO A 288 4.59 18.12 1.23
N GLN A 289 4.87 16.89 1.60
CA GLN A 289 5.25 15.82 0.66
C GLN A 289 4.06 15.39 -0.18
N LEU A 290 2.84 15.39 0.37
CA LEU A 290 1.62 15.11 -0.40
C LEU A 290 1.38 16.17 -1.49
N LEU A 291 1.54 17.45 -1.15
CA LEU A 291 1.43 18.53 -2.14
C LEU A 291 2.54 18.44 -3.20
N ARG A 292 3.78 18.15 -2.79
CA ARG A 292 4.92 18.02 -3.72
C ARG A 292 4.72 16.89 -4.73
N TRP A 293 4.33 15.71 -4.24
CA TRP A 293 4.33 14.49 -5.06
C TRP A 293 2.96 14.14 -5.64
N PHE A 294 1.87 14.77 -5.20
CA PHE A 294 0.53 14.47 -5.72
C PHE A 294 -0.30 15.72 -6.01
N GLY A 295 0.21 16.93 -5.72
CA GLY A 295 -0.46 18.21 -6.01
C GLY A 295 -1.64 18.53 -5.10
N VAL A 296 -2.21 17.54 -4.40
CA VAL A 296 -3.42 17.68 -3.59
C VAL A 296 -3.28 16.92 -2.27
N ASN A 297 -3.94 17.40 -1.22
CA ASN A 297 -3.95 16.81 0.12
C ASN A 297 -5.37 16.77 0.71
N ASP A 298 -6.35 16.46 -0.14
CA ASP A 298 -7.74 16.27 0.30
C ASP A 298 -7.97 14.85 0.86
N THR A 299 -9.15 14.61 1.44
CA THR A 299 -9.48 13.32 2.08
C THR A 299 -9.53 12.14 1.10
N GLU A 300 -9.97 12.34 -0.14
CA GLU A 300 -10.01 11.31 -1.18
C GLU A 300 -8.59 10.91 -1.57
N THR A 301 -7.77 11.90 -1.92
CA THR A 301 -6.36 11.74 -2.26
C THR A 301 -5.60 11.00 -1.16
N ARG A 302 -5.77 11.43 0.09
CA ARG A 302 -5.17 10.78 1.25
C ARG A 302 -5.57 9.31 1.37
N ARG A 303 -6.85 8.99 1.18
CA ARG A 303 -7.32 7.60 1.27
C ARG A 303 -6.73 6.74 0.15
N THR A 304 -6.67 7.26 -1.07
CA THR A 304 -6.04 6.58 -2.21
C THR A 304 -4.57 6.31 -1.94
N ILE A 305 -3.82 7.32 -1.47
CA ILE A 305 -2.40 7.16 -1.17
C ILE A 305 -2.17 6.13 -0.06
N LEU A 306 -2.94 6.18 1.02
CA LEU A 306 -2.83 5.18 2.10
C LEU A 306 -3.13 3.76 1.60
N ALA A 307 -4.16 3.59 0.78
CA ALA A 307 -4.51 2.30 0.18
C ALA A 307 -3.37 1.79 -0.72
N THR A 308 -2.78 2.67 -1.55
CA THR A 308 -1.64 2.33 -2.41
C THR A 308 -0.41 1.95 -1.59
N LEU A 309 -0.03 2.72 -0.57
CA LEU A 309 1.12 2.39 0.30
C LEU A 309 0.91 1.07 1.04
N ASN A 310 -0.31 0.79 1.49
CA ASN A 310 -0.64 -0.50 2.10
C ASN A 310 -0.53 -1.64 1.08
N SER A 311 -0.98 -1.44 -0.17
CA SER A 311 -0.80 -2.40 -1.27
C SER A 311 0.68 -2.66 -1.58
N VAL A 312 1.50 -1.61 -1.68
CA VAL A 312 2.96 -1.73 -1.90
C VAL A 312 3.60 -2.58 -0.82
N ALA A 313 3.31 -2.30 0.45
CA ALA A 313 3.87 -3.07 1.56
C ALA A 313 3.39 -4.53 1.57
N ASP A 314 2.20 -4.83 1.05
CA ASP A 314 1.72 -6.21 0.91
C ASP A 314 2.42 -6.96 -0.21
N VAL A 315 2.67 -6.27 -1.34
CA VAL A 315 3.44 -6.83 -2.46
C VAL A 315 4.84 -7.15 -2.00
N LEU A 316 5.54 -6.20 -1.37
CA LEU A 316 6.89 -6.40 -0.86
C LEU A 316 6.97 -7.54 0.16
N ALA A 317 6.04 -7.62 1.11
CA ALA A 317 6.04 -8.69 2.11
C ALA A 317 5.76 -10.08 1.52
N ASN A 318 5.21 -10.16 0.30
CA ASN A 318 4.81 -11.39 -0.35
C ASN A 318 5.42 -11.53 -1.77
N ALA A 319 6.59 -10.93 -2.00
CA ALA A 319 7.25 -10.93 -3.30
C ALA A 319 8.00 -12.24 -3.57
N TRP A 320 7.98 -12.66 -4.83
CA TRP A 320 8.81 -13.68 -5.44
C TRP A 320 9.74 -13.01 -6.45
N TYR A 321 11.05 -13.09 -6.21
CA TYR A 321 12.04 -12.46 -7.08
C TYR A 321 12.53 -13.44 -8.14
N VAL A 322 12.53 -13.00 -9.40
CA VAL A 322 13.10 -13.76 -10.52
C VAL A 322 14.31 -13.01 -11.05
N TYR A 323 15.44 -13.70 -11.17
CA TYR A 323 16.67 -13.14 -11.75
C TYR A 323 17.40 -14.19 -12.61
N PRO A 324 17.93 -13.80 -13.78
CA PRO A 324 17.61 -12.55 -14.48
C PRO A 324 16.17 -12.57 -14.98
N GLY A 325 15.51 -11.41 -15.02
CA GLY A 325 14.26 -11.25 -15.76
C GLY A 325 14.48 -11.42 -17.27
N SER A 326 13.51 -12.02 -17.96
CA SER A 326 13.58 -12.25 -19.41
C SER A 326 13.57 -10.96 -20.23
N MET A 327 12.99 -9.88 -19.70
CA MET A 327 12.97 -8.56 -20.34
C MET A 327 14.08 -7.63 -19.83
N CYS A 328 15.12 -8.17 -19.21
CA CYS A 328 16.24 -7.35 -18.76
C CYS A 328 17.12 -6.89 -19.93
N ASN A 329 17.59 -5.66 -19.83
CA ASN A 329 18.65 -5.11 -20.67
C ASN A 329 19.74 -4.49 -19.75
N GLU A 330 20.73 -3.81 -20.31
CA GLU A 330 21.86 -3.25 -19.53
C GLU A 330 21.47 -2.07 -18.64
N GLU A 331 20.30 -1.49 -18.86
CA GLU A 331 19.85 -0.22 -18.28
C GLU A 331 18.70 -0.45 -17.28
N ARG A 332 17.83 -1.41 -17.55
CA ARG A 332 16.68 -1.75 -16.72
C ARG A 332 17.10 -2.29 -15.35
N PHE A 333 16.46 -1.79 -14.30
CA PHE A 333 16.71 -2.20 -12.92
C PHE A 333 15.86 -3.41 -12.54
N ALA A 334 14.56 -3.30 -12.75
CA ALA A 334 13.59 -4.36 -12.51
C ALA A 334 12.40 -4.16 -13.45
N TYR A 335 11.42 -5.05 -13.36
CA TYR A 335 10.07 -4.82 -13.85
C TYR A 335 9.07 -5.70 -13.12
N ALA A 336 7.83 -5.22 -13.04
CA ALA A 336 6.68 -5.95 -12.53
C ALA A 336 5.53 -5.91 -13.54
N LEU A 337 4.85 -7.05 -13.69
CA LEU A 337 3.65 -7.10 -14.52
C LEU A 337 2.43 -6.91 -13.64
N GLY A 338 1.95 -5.67 -13.58
CA GLY A 338 0.78 -5.31 -12.77
C GLY A 338 -0.45 -6.14 -13.09
N ARG A 339 -0.65 -6.49 -14.37
CA ARG A 339 -1.78 -7.30 -14.84
C ARG A 339 -1.28 -8.53 -15.61
N GLY A 340 -1.31 -9.67 -14.95
CA GLY A 340 -0.79 -10.94 -15.47
C GLY A 340 -1.56 -12.14 -14.92
N ALA A 341 -1.18 -13.33 -15.38
CA ALA A 341 -1.71 -14.58 -14.85
C ALA A 341 -0.89 -15.04 -13.63
N ASP A 342 -1.47 -15.98 -12.89
CA ASP A 342 -0.71 -16.82 -11.97
C ASP A 342 0.05 -17.87 -12.79
N CYS A 343 1.36 -17.89 -12.66
CA CYS A 343 2.25 -18.64 -13.52
C CYS A 343 2.66 -19.98 -12.92
N SER A 344 3.06 -20.91 -13.79
CA SER A 344 3.86 -22.06 -13.39
C SER A 344 5.35 -21.71 -13.35
N HIS A 345 6.17 -22.59 -12.77
CA HIS A 345 7.62 -22.40 -12.72
C HIS A 345 8.25 -22.35 -14.14
N ALA A 346 7.68 -23.08 -15.09
CA ALA A 346 8.13 -23.04 -16.49
C ALA A 346 7.81 -21.70 -17.15
N ASP A 347 6.70 -21.06 -16.77
CA ASP A 347 6.32 -19.75 -17.30
C ASP A 347 7.29 -18.67 -16.81
N LEU A 348 7.73 -18.71 -15.54
CA LEU A 348 8.67 -17.70 -14.99
C LEU A 348 9.96 -17.53 -15.81
N GLN A 349 10.40 -18.59 -16.49
CA GLN A 349 11.62 -18.57 -17.31
C GLN A 349 11.36 -18.27 -18.80
N SER A 350 10.09 -18.16 -19.21
CA SER A 350 9.72 -17.90 -20.60
C SER A 350 9.74 -16.41 -20.91
N ASP A 351 10.36 -16.04 -22.03
CA ASP A 351 10.36 -14.67 -22.58
C ASP A 351 8.95 -14.16 -22.92
N ALA A 352 7.99 -15.06 -23.09
CA ALA A 352 6.60 -14.74 -23.43
C ALA A 352 5.66 -14.68 -22.22
N SER A 353 6.15 -14.96 -21.01
CA SER A 353 5.28 -15.08 -19.85
C SER A 353 4.79 -13.73 -19.33
N ARG A 354 3.52 -13.69 -18.94
CA ARG A 354 2.89 -12.52 -18.32
C ARG A 354 2.61 -12.80 -16.85
N CYS A 355 3.64 -13.14 -16.10
CA CYS A 355 3.50 -13.51 -14.70
C CYS A 355 3.34 -12.29 -13.82
N ALA A 356 2.14 -12.13 -13.26
CA ALA A 356 1.92 -11.19 -12.15
C ALA A 356 2.12 -11.89 -10.81
N THR A 357 1.73 -13.17 -10.74
CA THR A 357 1.87 -13.97 -9.53
C THR A 357 2.46 -15.35 -9.83
N PHE A 358 3.00 -15.98 -8.79
CA PHE A 358 3.47 -17.35 -8.79
C PHE A 358 3.20 -17.96 -7.41
N GLU A 359 2.42 -19.03 -7.33
CA GLU A 359 2.06 -19.70 -6.07
C GLU A 359 1.42 -18.73 -5.03
N GLY A 360 0.68 -17.73 -5.52
CA GLY A 360 0.09 -16.70 -4.69
C GLY A 360 1.07 -15.64 -4.14
N HIS A 361 2.32 -15.65 -4.61
CA HIS A 361 3.31 -14.58 -4.41
C HIS A 361 3.30 -13.61 -5.59
N TYR A 362 3.66 -12.36 -5.34
CA TYR A 362 3.76 -11.33 -6.39
C TYR A 362 5.12 -11.40 -7.07
N VAL A 363 5.18 -11.45 -8.40
CA VAL A 363 6.46 -11.65 -9.10
C VAL A 363 7.10 -10.31 -9.45
N ILE A 364 8.32 -10.08 -8.97
CA ILE A 364 9.16 -8.94 -9.36
C ILE A 364 10.40 -9.49 -10.06
N PHE A 365 10.62 -9.07 -11.30
CA PHE A 365 11.77 -9.50 -12.10
C PHE A 365 12.91 -8.52 -11.89
N LEU A 366 14.05 -9.01 -11.41
CA LEU A 366 15.23 -8.19 -11.17
C LEU A 366 16.19 -8.31 -12.34
N CYS A 367 16.88 -7.21 -12.64
CA CYS A 367 17.88 -7.13 -13.70
C CYS A 367 19.26 -6.83 -13.13
N ASN A 368 20.28 -6.87 -13.99
CA ASN A 368 21.65 -6.70 -13.55
C ASN A 368 21.92 -5.30 -12.96
N SER A 369 21.27 -4.25 -13.48
CA SER A 369 21.47 -2.87 -13.01
C SER A 369 21.04 -2.67 -11.56
N PHE A 370 19.99 -3.36 -11.11
CA PHE A 370 19.59 -3.37 -9.69
C PHE A 370 20.75 -3.72 -8.75
N PHE A 371 21.60 -4.68 -9.12
CA PHE A 371 22.72 -5.11 -8.28
C PHE A 371 23.95 -4.21 -8.42
N LYS A 372 24.05 -3.44 -9.50
CA LYS A 372 25.14 -2.49 -9.74
C LYS A 372 24.94 -1.15 -9.01
N HIS A 373 23.68 -0.82 -8.70
CA HIS A 373 23.27 0.48 -8.14
C HIS A 373 22.52 0.26 -6.81
N PRO A 374 23.25 -0.04 -5.71
CA PRO A 374 22.65 -0.39 -4.42
C PRO A 374 21.78 0.72 -3.81
N ASP A 375 22.07 1.97 -4.15
CA ASP A 375 21.35 3.18 -3.78
C ASP A 375 19.94 3.26 -4.39
N GLU A 376 19.73 2.63 -5.55
CA GLU A 376 18.44 2.64 -6.25
C GLU A 376 17.57 1.42 -5.99
N GLN A 377 18.11 0.40 -5.31
CA GLN A 377 17.40 -0.85 -5.07
C GLN A 377 16.08 -0.62 -4.33
N LEU A 378 16.09 0.27 -3.34
CA LEU A 378 14.92 0.52 -2.50
C LEU A 378 13.79 1.18 -3.28
N LEU A 379 14.12 2.24 -4.03
CA LEU A 379 13.14 2.98 -4.83
C LEU A 379 12.60 2.13 -5.96
N THR A 380 13.48 1.36 -6.62
CA THR A 380 13.09 0.37 -7.63
C THR A 380 12.06 -0.61 -7.05
N LEU A 381 12.33 -1.24 -5.90
CA LEU A 381 11.38 -2.20 -5.32
C LEU A 381 10.03 -1.56 -4.96
N ILE A 382 10.03 -0.31 -4.46
CA ILE A 382 8.80 0.43 -4.13
C ILE A 382 8.01 0.76 -5.41
N HIS A 383 8.71 1.22 -6.45
CA HIS A 383 8.16 1.49 -7.77
C HIS A 383 7.48 0.24 -8.33
N GLU A 384 8.22 -0.87 -8.45
CA GLU A 384 7.71 -2.12 -9.03
C GLU A 384 6.53 -2.69 -8.23
N ALA A 385 6.61 -2.63 -6.89
CA ALA A 385 5.53 -3.09 -6.03
C ALA A 385 4.24 -2.28 -6.21
N SER A 386 4.34 -0.99 -6.60
CA SER A 386 3.17 -0.14 -6.81
C SER A 386 2.38 -0.50 -8.08
N HIS A 387 3.02 -1.11 -9.08
CA HIS A 387 2.31 -1.61 -10.27
C HIS A 387 1.36 -2.77 -9.97
N GLN A 388 1.54 -3.46 -8.84
CA GLN A 388 0.89 -4.74 -8.55
C GLN A 388 -0.25 -4.63 -7.53
N ALA A 389 -0.86 -5.80 -7.27
CA ALA A 389 -1.96 -5.98 -6.33
C ALA A 389 -3.16 -5.07 -6.63
N VAL A 390 -3.53 -4.17 -5.71
CA VAL A 390 -4.71 -3.30 -5.87
C VAL A 390 -4.33 -1.86 -6.21
N ALA A 391 -3.03 -1.52 -6.19
CA ALA A 391 -2.53 -0.18 -6.48
C ALA A 391 -2.60 0.13 -7.98
N TYR A 392 -2.10 -0.80 -8.82
CA TYR A 392 -2.11 -0.67 -10.28
C TYR A 392 -1.66 0.71 -10.78
N THR A 393 -0.58 1.25 -10.21
CA THR A 393 0.09 2.42 -10.79
C THR A 393 0.66 2.06 -12.16
N ASP A 394 0.92 3.06 -12.99
CA ASP A 394 1.57 2.91 -14.30
C ASP A 394 2.77 3.87 -14.40
N ASP A 395 3.55 3.73 -15.47
CA ASP A 395 4.55 4.72 -15.90
C ASP A 395 3.90 5.77 -16.79
N ILE A 396 3.51 6.86 -16.17
CA ILE A 396 2.59 7.83 -16.74
C ILE A 396 3.27 8.74 -17.74
N CYS A 397 2.59 9.05 -18.84
CA CYS A 397 3.05 10.08 -19.75
C CYS A 397 2.97 11.47 -19.10
N ALA A 398 4.10 12.19 -19.07
CA ALA A 398 4.19 13.54 -18.53
C ALA A 398 3.71 14.63 -19.51
N ASP A 399 3.46 14.28 -20.77
CA ASP A 399 2.86 15.18 -21.75
C ASP A 399 1.34 15.28 -21.51
N ALA A 400 0.87 16.51 -21.25
CA ALA A 400 -0.53 16.81 -20.99
C ALA A 400 -1.40 16.61 -22.24
N ASP A 401 -0.83 16.76 -23.44
CA ASP A 401 -1.55 16.64 -24.71
C ASP A 401 -1.71 15.19 -25.16
N LEU A 402 -0.95 14.26 -24.57
CA LEU A 402 -1.03 12.83 -24.85
C LEU A 402 -1.89 12.08 -23.83
N PRO A 403 -2.52 10.96 -24.22
CA PRO A 403 -3.17 10.05 -23.29
C PRO A 403 -2.23 9.60 -22.17
N ARG A 404 -2.80 9.37 -20.99
CA ARG A 404 -2.07 8.92 -19.78
C ARG A 404 -1.16 7.70 -20.07
N ASP A 405 -1.69 6.74 -20.80
CA ASP A 405 -1.10 5.46 -21.09
C ASP A 405 -0.42 5.40 -22.47
N GLU A 406 -0.12 6.57 -23.07
CA GLU A 406 0.49 6.61 -24.39
C GLU A 406 1.85 5.92 -24.39
N SER A 407 1.98 4.91 -25.26
CA SER A 407 3.18 4.08 -25.38
C SER A 407 4.30 4.80 -26.13
N THR A 408 3.94 5.75 -27.01
CA THR A 408 4.88 6.57 -27.77
C THR A 408 5.26 7.87 -27.06
N CYS A 409 4.92 8.00 -25.78
CA CYS A 409 5.25 9.19 -25.01
C CYS A 409 6.76 9.30 -24.85
N GLU A 410 7.37 10.31 -25.48
CA GLU A 410 8.81 10.57 -25.38
C GLU A 410 9.24 10.95 -23.95
N ARG A 411 8.30 11.46 -23.14
CA ARG A 411 8.56 11.92 -21.78
C ARG A 411 7.66 11.22 -20.79
N LYS A 412 8.10 10.06 -20.32
CA LYS A 412 7.50 9.41 -19.15
C LYS A 412 7.79 10.23 -17.90
N ALA A 413 6.94 10.12 -16.89
CA ALA A 413 7.09 10.79 -15.62
C ALA A 413 8.09 10.05 -14.72
N TYR A 414 9.29 9.80 -15.25
CA TYR A 414 10.43 9.30 -14.50
C TYR A 414 11.25 10.47 -13.96
N GLY A 415 11.84 10.28 -12.78
CA GLY A 415 12.63 11.32 -12.13
C GLY A 415 11.80 12.30 -11.30
N ARG A 416 12.45 12.90 -10.30
CA ARG A 416 11.87 13.87 -9.37
C ARG A 416 11.30 15.07 -10.09
N THR A 417 12.07 15.68 -10.99
CA THR A 417 11.68 16.90 -11.71
C THR A 417 10.39 16.69 -12.49
N THR A 418 10.29 15.57 -13.21
CA THR A 418 9.11 15.25 -14.01
C THR A 418 7.92 14.85 -13.13
N CYS A 419 8.15 14.14 -12.03
CA CYS A 419 7.12 13.79 -11.06
C CYS A 419 6.51 15.01 -10.35
N GLU A 420 7.31 16.01 -9.97
CA GLU A 420 6.83 17.27 -9.38
C GLU A 420 6.03 18.09 -10.40
N TYR A 421 6.49 18.11 -11.67
CA TYR A 421 5.73 18.70 -12.77
C TYR A 421 4.38 18.00 -12.94
N LEU A 422 4.36 16.67 -12.94
CA LEU A 422 3.13 15.87 -13.05
C LEU A 422 2.19 16.18 -11.89
N ALA A 423 2.69 16.23 -10.65
CA ALA A 423 1.90 16.56 -9.47
C ALA A 423 1.29 17.97 -9.54
N SER A 424 2.08 18.96 -9.97
CA SER A 424 1.64 20.36 -10.02
C SER A 424 0.61 20.64 -11.13
N ASN A 425 0.74 19.97 -12.28
CA ASN A 425 -0.06 20.27 -13.48
C ASN A 425 -1.17 19.24 -13.74
N MET A 426 -1.00 18.00 -13.26
CA MET A 426 -1.88 16.87 -13.54
C MET A 426 -1.97 15.95 -12.30
N PRO A 427 -2.50 16.43 -11.16
CA PRO A 427 -2.51 15.67 -9.90
C PRO A 427 -3.18 14.30 -10.01
N ASP A 428 -4.25 14.18 -10.79
CA ASP A 428 -4.93 12.90 -11.05
C ASP A 428 -4.00 11.87 -11.72
N ARG A 429 -3.04 12.33 -12.53
CA ARG A 429 -2.01 11.48 -13.15
C ARG A 429 -0.88 11.15 -12.18
N ALA A 430 -0.51 12.06 -11.29
CA ALA A 430 0.49 11.80 -10.25
C ALA A 430 0.03 10.74 -9.24
N LEU A 431 -1.26 10.69 -8.90
CA LEU A 431 -1.85 9.70 -7.98
C LEU A 431 -1.73 8.24 -8.45
N VAL A 432 -1.41 8.05 -9.71
CA VAL A 432 -1.38 6.76 -10.39
C VAL A 432 -0.04 6.51 -11.08
N ASN A 433 0.96 7.36 -10.82
CA ASN A 433 2.33 7.19 -11.31
C ASN A 433 3.17 6.46 -10.25
N ALA A 434 3.89 5.41 -10.65
CA ALA A 434 4.70 4.61 -9.72
C ALA A 434 5.82 5.44 -9.05
N ASP A 435 6.53 6.27 -9.81
CA ASP A 435 7.62 7.09 -9.31
C ASP A 435 7.19 8.15 -8.29
N ASN A 436 5.98 8.72 -8.43
CA ASN A 436 5.48 9.67 -7.44
C ASN A 436 5.37 9.02 -6.05
N TYR A 437 5.07 7.71 -5.95
CA TYR A 437 5.07 6.99 -4.68
C TYR A 437 6.48 6.69 -4.16
N CYS A 438 7.44 6.33 -5.01
CA CYS A 438 8.80 6.04 -4.57
C CYS A 438 9.47 7.30 -3.98
N TYR A 439 9.34 8.45 -4.65
CA TYR A 439 9.88 9.72 -4.17
C TYR A 439 9.12 10.28 -2.97
N TYR A 440 7.80 10.09 -2.92
CA TYR A 440 7.02 10.42 -1.73
C TYR A 440 7.53 9.66 -0.49
N VAL A 441 7.70 8.33 -0.60
CA VAL A 441 8.19 7.52 0.51
C VAL A 441 9.61 7.93 0.90
N GLN A 442 10.49 8.15 -0.08
CA GLN A 442 11.86 8.62 0.14
C GLN A 442 11.90 9.93 0.92
N ASP A 443 11.12 10.94 0.49
CA ASP A 443 11.11 12.26 1.12
C ASP A 443 10.50 12.22 2.52
N VAL A 444 9.45 11.43 2.75
CA VAL A 444 8.90 11.27 4.10
C VAL A 444 9.93 10.66 5.04
N VAL A 445 10.65 9.62 4.60
CA VAL A 445 11.75 9.02 5.38
C VAL A 445 12.84 10.06 5.62
N ARG A 446 13.32 10.75 4.58
CA ARG A 446 14.43 11.72 4.67
C ARG A 446 14.09 12.94 5.52
N GLU A 447 12.90 13.50 5.39
CA GLU A 447 12.52 14.78 5.99
C GLU A 447 11.84 14.61 7.36
N CYS A 448 11.12 13.52 7.59
CA CYS A 448 10.42 13.28 8.85
C CYS A 448 11.26 12.50 9.88
N LEU A 449 12.23 11.65 9.47
CA LEU A 449 13.07 10.88 10.42
C LEU A 449 14.04 11.70 11.28
N PRO A 450 14.76 12.72 10.75
CA PRO A 450 15.79 13.42 11.52
C PRO A 450 15.23 14.25 12.66
N SER A 451 13.91 14.47 12.68
CA SER A 451 13.26 15.19 13.75
C SER A 451 13.29 14.33 15.01
N PRO A 452 13.98 14.73 16.10
CA PRO A 452 13.91 14.00 17.35
C PRO A 452 12.43 13.85 17.71
N PRO A 453 11.99 12.67 18.16
CA PRO A 453 10.60 12.42 18.48
C PRO A 453 10.11 13.50 19.45
N LEU A 454 9.41 14.51 18.95
CA LEU A 454 8.91 15.58 19.80
C LEU A 454 8.01 14.92 20.86
N PRO A 455 8.02 15.35 22.12
CA PRO A 455 7.07 14.85 23.10
C PRO A 455 5.65 14.91 22.54
N VAL A 456 4.82 13.91 22.79
CA VAL A 456 3.50 13.79 22.12
C VAL A 456 2.56 14.93 22.50
N SER A 457 2.69 15.48 23.72
CA SER A 457 2.00 16.72 24.10
C SER A 457 2.42 17.95 23.27
N SER A 458 3.50 17.83 22.50
CA SER A 458 4.00 18.82 21.53
C SER A 458 3.92 18.35 20.07
N ARG A 459 3.46 17.12 19.78
CA ARG A 459 3.25 16.61 18.39
C ARG A 459 1.83 16.80 17.86
N HIS A 460 0.84 16.94 18.73
CA HIS A 460 -0.19 17.90 18.38
C HIS A 460 0.55 19.22 18.32
N ILE A 461 1.01 19.65 17.14
CA ILE A 461 1.76 20.89 16.99
C ILE A 461 1.05 21.91 17.89
N PRO A 462 1.64 22.32 19.04
CA PRO A 462 1.27 23.58 19.60
C PRO A 462 1.90 24.50 18.58
N VAL A 463 1.18 24.79 17.50
CA VAL A 463 1.55 25.96 16.72
C VAL A 463 1.42 27.02 17.76
N SER A 464 2.57 27.51 18.24
CA SER A 464 2.63 28.32 19.43
C SER A 464 1.50 29.32 19.32
N SER A 465 0.51 29.18 20.20
CA SER A 465 -0.59 30.13 20.29
C SER A 465 -0.05 31.53 20.58
N ALA A 466 1.22 31.64 20.97
CA ALA A 466 2.04 32.82 20.78
C ALA A 466 2.29 33.07 19.28
N GLY A 467 1.33 33.72 18.62
CA GLY A 467 1.62 34.53 17.42
C GLY A 467 0.69 34.36 16.23
N LEU A 468 -0.02 33.24 16.06
CA LEU A 468 -1.03 33.16 14.99
C LEU A 468 -2.33 33.83 15.42
N THR A 469 -2.38 35.12 15.20
CA THR A 469 -3.60 35.91 15.09
C THR A 469 -4.28 35.56 13.78
N CYS A 470 -5.56 35.22 13.83
CA CYS A 470 -6.37 35.21 12.63
C CYS A 470 -6.37 36.62 12.02
N PRO A 471 -6.21 36.75 10.69
CA PRO A 471 -6.33 38.05 10.03
C PRO A 471 -7.77 38.58 10.16
N GLY A 472 -7.89 39.91 10.23
CA GLY A 472 -9.14 40.62 10.39
C GLY A 472 -9.92 40.27 11.68
N ASN A 473 -11.25 40.21 11.56
CA ASN A 473 -12.18 39.95 12.67
C ASN A 473 -12.43 38.45 12.93
N ALA A 474 -11.65 37.53 12.35
CA ALA A 474 -11.84 36.10 12.54
C ALA A 474 -11.51 35.62 13.96
N THR A 475 -12.31 34.67 14.46
CA THR A 475 -12.09 33.98 15.73
C THR A 475 -11.33 32.68 15.51
N LYS A 476 -10.30 32.41 16.31
CA LYS A 476 -9.55 31.15 16.23
C LYS A 476 -10.37 29.97 16.76
N MET A 477 -10.54 28.93 15.95
CA MET A 477 -11.25 27.68 16.24
C MET A 477 -10.26 26.51 16.08
N GLY A 478 -9.48 26.22 17.13
CA GLY A 478 -8.44 25.17 17.08
C GLY A 478 -7.31 25.51 16.11
N ARG A 479 -7.20 24.73 15.01
CA ARG A 479 -6.21 24.93 13.93
C ARG A 479 -6.70 25.84 12.79
N HIS A 480 -7.95 26.31 12.84
CA HIS A 480 -8.56 27.13 11.79
C HIS A 480 -8.99 28.50 12.36
N CYS A 481 -9.19 29.46 11.48
CA CYS A 481 -9.81 30.76 11.73
C CYS A 481 -11.24 30.71 11.21
N ARG A 482 -12.18 31.29 11.96
CA ARG A 482 -13.59 31.37 11.59
C ARG A 482 -14.06 32.81 11.54
N CYS A 483 -14.62 33.25 10.42
CA CYS A 483 -15.22 34.57 10.33
C CYS A 483 -16.44 34.69 11.27
N PRO A 484 -16.74 35.90 11.78
CA PRO A 484 -17.95 36.14 12.55
C PRO A 484 -19.21 35.77 11.77
N PRO A 485 -20.35 35.57 12.43
CA PRO A 485 -21.64 35.49 11.73
C PRO A 485 -21.81 36.67 10.76
N ASN A 486 -22.35 36.39 9.56
CA ASN A 486 -22.55 37.36 8.46
C ASN A 486 -21.26 37.94 7.85
N HIS A 487 -20.16 37.18 7.93
CA HIS A 487 -18.92 37.49 7.25
C HIS A 487 -18.40 36.24 6.50
N HIS A 488 -17.74 36.45 5.37
CA HIS A 488 -17.07 35.40 4.61
C HIS A 488 -15.58 35.74 4.43
N CYS A 489 -14.74 34.71 4.22
CA CYS A 489 -13.34 34.90 3.86
C CYS A 489 -13.27 35.43 2.43
N GLN A 490 -12.50 36.49 2.21
CA GLN A 490 -12.12 36.96 0.88
C GLN A 490 -10.60 37.01 0.78
N GLN A 491 -10.04 36.49 -0.31
CA GLN A 491 -8.61 36.57 -0.63
C GLN A 491 -8.45 37.32 -1.95
N ASP A 492 -7.71 38.43 -1.92
CA ASP A 492 -7.41 39.27 -3.10
C ASP A 492 -8.68 39.75 -3.87
N GLY A 493 -9.80 39.89 -3.17
CA GLY A 493 -11.09 40.32 -3.74
C GLY A 493 -11.98 39.19 -4.26
N GLU A 494 -11.60 37.92 -4.10
CA GLU A 494 -12.42 36.76 -4.45
C GLU A 494 -12.91 36.01 -3.19
N ASP A 495 -14.14 35.49 -3.24
CA ASP A 495 -14.75 34.73 -2.13
C ASP A 495 -14.04 33.39 -1.92
N GLY A 496 -13.67 33.12 -0.67
CA GLY A 496 -12.93 31.94 -0.27
C GLY A 496 -11.43 32.21 -0.19
N CYS A 497 -10.69 31.17 0.14
CA CYS A 497 -9.25 31.26 0.24
C CYS A 497 -8.58 29.92 -0.10
N ASP A 498 -7.44 29.97 -0.79
CA ASP A 498 -6.81 28.79 -1.43
C ASP A 498 -6.38 27.70 -0.43
N PHE A 499 -6.22 28.10 0.83
CA PHE A 499 -5.88 27.22 1.96
C PHE A 499 -7.08 26.97 2.91
N GLY A 500 -8.30 27.26 2.46
CA GLY A 500 -9.54 27.00 3.18
C GLY A 500 -9.92 25.52 3.19
N LEU A 501 -10.70 25.10 4.19
CA LEU A 501 -11.42 23.83 4.09
C LEU A 501 -12.44 24.00 2.96
N GLN A 502 -12.30 23.23 1.87
CA GLN A 502 -12.87 23.43 0.52
C GLN A 502 -14.40 23.69 0.39
N SER A 503 -15.16 23.82 1.47
CA SER A 503 -16.59 24.11 1.45
C SER A 503 -17.07 25.17 2.45
N SER A 504 -16.16 25.81 3.21
CA SER A 504 -16.55 26.81 4.20
C SER A 504 -16.17 28.20 3.75
N GLN A 505 -17.17 29.01 3.38
CA GLN A 505 -17.01 30.46 3.20
C GLN A 505 -16.60 31.17 4.51
N THR A 506 -16.65 30.46 5.64
CA THR A 506 -16.43 31.04 6.97
C THR A 506 -15.19 30.49 7.68
N GLU A 507 -14.51 29.47 7.15
CA GLU A 507 -13.39 28.81 7.85
C GLU A 507 -12.14 28.66 6.97
N PHE A 508 -10.99 29.09 7.49
CA PHE A 508 -9.74 29.10 6.74
C PHE A 508 -8.50 28.85 7.62
N LEU A 509 -7.36 28.50 7.03
CA LEU A 509 -6.14 28.26 7.80
C LEU A 509 -5.47 29.58 8.24
N PRO A 510 -4.95 29.69 9.48
CA PRO A 510 -4.28 30.90 9.98
C PRO A 510 -3.00 31.29 9.22
N SER A 511 -2.46 30.40 8.38
CA SER A 511 -1.34 30.68 7.49
C SER A 511 -1.72 31.56 6.29
N CYS A 512 -3.01 31.74 6.01
CA CYS A 512 -3.48 32.68 5.00
C CYS A 512 -3.30 34.12 5.51
N LYS A 513 -2.31 34.85 4.97
CA LYS A 513 -2.02 36.23 5.39
C LYS A 513 -2.87 37.29 4.67
N SER A 514 -3.46 36.96 3.53
CA SER A 514 -4.24 37.84 2.67
C SER A 514 -5.76 37.62 2.76
N CYS A 515 -6.20 36.83 3.74
CA CYS A 515 -7.60 36.52 3.97
C CYS A 515 -8.24 37.56 4.90
N ASP A 516 -9.24 38.30 4.43
CA ASP A 516 -10.01 39.22 5.26
C ASP A 516 -11.45 38.72 5.45
N CYS A 517 -12.00 38.89 6.67
CA CYS A 517 -13.42 38.65 6.90
C CYS A 517 -14.21 39.90 6.49
N VAL A 518 -14.89 39.83 5.37
CA VAL A 518 -15.68 40.94 4.85
C VAL A 518 -17.11 40.77 5.34
N ALA A 519 -17.69 41.85 5.88
CA ALA A 519 -19.10 41.86 6.26
C ALA A 519 -19.94 41.73 4.99
N ASP A 520 -21.02 40.96 5.04
CA ASP A 520 -21.96 40.89 3.92
C ASP A 520 -22.60 42.29 3.71
N GLU A 521 -22.02 43.12 2.83
CA GLU A 521 -22.52 44.47 2.47
C GLU A 521 -23.70 44.43 1.49
N TRP A 522 -24.30 43.26 1.32
CA TRP A 522 -25.49 43.10 0.50
C TRP A 522 -26.65 43.83 1.18
N GLU A 523 -27.15 44.89 0.54
CA GLU A 523 -28.54 45.33 0.73
C GLU A 523 -29.40 44.08 0.83
N VAL A 524 -30.29 44.04 1.82
CA VAL A 524 -31.23 42.93 2.03
C VAL A 524 -32.25 42.89 0.89
N VAL A 525 -31.80 42.64 -0.34
CA VAL A 525 -32.50 41.73 -1.22
C VAL A 525 -32.32 40.38 -0.55
N LYS A 526 -33.27 40.01 0.31
CA LYS A 526 -33.31 38.70 0.98
C LYS A 526 -32.85 37.66 -0.03
N PRO A 527 -31.63 37.10 0.12
CA PRO A 527 -31.26 35.96 -0.66
C PRO A 527 -32.30 34.93 -0.27
N LYS A 528 -33.02 34.38 -1.25
CA LYS A 528 -33.62 33.07 -1.07
C LYS A 528 -32.47 32.21 -0.57
N LYS A 529 -32.47 31.87 0.72
CA LYS A 529 -31.64 30.80 1.24
C LYS A 529 -31.90 29.63 0.30
N ALA A 530 -30.97 29.36 -0.60
CA ALA A 530 -30.87 28.05 -1.21
C ALA A 530 -30.35 27.16 -0.07
N SER A 531 -31.25 26.82 0.85
CA SER A 531 -31.08 25.56 1.55
C SER A 531 -31.04 24.52 0.45
N ILE A 532 -30.00 23.68 0.46
CA ILE A 532 -29.94 22.47 -0.35
C ILE A 532 -31.00 21.44 0.15
N TYR A 533 -31.97 21.89 0.95
CA TYR A 533 -33.11 21.14 1.47
C TYR A 533 -34.37 21.99 1.25
N LYS A 534 -35.16 21.65 0.23
CA LYS A 534 -36.52 22.20 0.11
C LYS A 534 -37.40 21.49 1.14
N GLU A 535 -37.55 22.09 2.30
CA GLU A 535 -38.68 21.81 3.20
C GLU A 535 -39.88 22.61 2.69
N ASP A 536 -41.09 22.06 2.84
CA ASP A 536 -42.33 22.76 2.48
C ASP A 536 -42.34 24.15 3.16
N PRO A 537 -42.44 25.27 2.42
CA PRO A 537 -42.33 26.64 2.96
C PRO A 537 -43.42 26.99 3.97
N ARG A 538 -44.37 26.09 4.22
CA ARG A 538 -45.43 26.25 5.20
C ARG A 538 -45.03 25.84 6.62
N CYS A 539 -43.99 25.02 6.84
CA CYS A 539 -43.60 24.54 8.17
C CYS A 539 -42.23 25.08 8.63
N ASN A 540 -42.06 25.33 9.92
CA ASN A 540 -40.76 25.66 10.54
C ASN A 540 -40.35 24.67 11.65
N VAL A 541 -41.16 23.64 11.91
CA VAL A 541 -40.82 22.49 12.74
C VAL A 541 -40.99 21.20 11.93
N PRO A 542 -39.96 20.34 11.82
CA PRO A 542 -39.97 19.18 10.92
C PRO A 542 -40.91 18.06 11.38
N CYS A 543 -41.30 17.21 10.43
CA CYS A 543 -42.23 16.11 10.65
C CYS A 543 -41.71 15.13 11.71
N GLY A 544 -42.61 14.62 12.56
CA GLY A 544 -42.23 13.69 13.64
C GLY A 544 -41.47 14.34 14.81
N SER A 545 -41.33 15.67 14.85
CA SER A 545 -40.72 16.39 15.98
C SER A 545 -41.72 16.61 17.13
N GLU A 546 -41.22 16.94 18.31
CA GLU A 546 -42.04 17.28 19.46
C GLU A 546 -42.37 18.79 19.48
N VAL A 547 -43.65 19.14 19.66
CA VAL A 547 -44.15 20.53 19.76
C VAL A 547 -45.05 20.64 20.97
N GLU A 548 -44.76 21.60 21.86
CA GLU A 548 -45.50 21.83 23.12
C GLU A 548 -45.68 20.55 23.99
N GLY A 549 -44.65 19.70 24.04
CA GLY A 549 -44.69 18.46 24.83
C GLY A 549 -45.51 17.32 24.20
N LYS A 550 -45.86 17.44 22.91
CA LYS A 550 -46.56 16.40 22.15
C LYS A 550 -45.75 16.02 20.91
N GLN A 551 -45.49 14.72 20.75
CA GLN A 551 -44.89 14.20 19.53
C GLN A 551 -45.86 14.40 18.35
N LEU A 552 -45.42 15.10 17.30
CA LEU A 552 -46.17 15.12 16.05
C LEU A 552 -46.13 13.72 15.42
N ALA A 553 -47.21 13.32 14.76
CA ALA A 553 -47.19 12.12 13.93
C ALA A 553 -46.16 12.30 12.80
N GLU A 554 -45.54 11.20 12.33
CA GLU A 554 -44.47 11.24 11.31
C GLU A 554 -44.88 11.93 9.99
N ASN A 555 -46.18 12.03 9.73
CA ASN A 555 -46.75 12.73 8.59
C ASN A 555 -47.31 14.12 8.90
N ARG A 556 -46.96 14.72 10.05
CA ARG A 556 -47.39 16.07 10.42
C ARG A 556 -46.22 16.95 10.81
N CYS A 557 -46.20 18.17 10.29
CA CYS A 557 -45.27 19.23 10.65
C CYS A 557 -46.02 20.37 11.31
N ALA A 558 -45.30 21.30 11.96
CA ALA A 558 -45.92 22.47 12.56
C ALA A 558 -45.29 23.76 12.05
N ARG A 559 -46.11 24.81 12.06
CA ARG A 559 -45.66 26.20 11.95
C ARG A 559 -45.93 26.92 13.25
N CYS A 560 -44.89 27.22 14.00
CA CYS A 560 -44.98 27.95 15.26
C CYS A 560 -44.63 29.41 15.02
N GLU A 561 -45.49 30.34 15.45
CA GLU A 561 -45.18 31.76 15.42
C GLU A 561 -44.48 32.17 16.73
N GLU A 562 -43.28 32.76 16.61
CA GLU A 562 -42.44 33.10 17.77
C GLU A 562 -43.09 34.12 18.71
N GLU A 563 -43.97 34.99 18.19
CA GLU A 563 -44.60 36.05 19.00
C GLU A 563 -45.79 35.55 19.84
N THR A 564 -46.50 34.51 19.37
CA THR A 564 -47.73 34.03 20.01
C THR A 564 -47.54 32.70 20.73
N ASN A 565 -46.44 31.99 20.47
CA ASN A 565 -46.24 30.58 20.85
C ASN A 565 -47.38 29.66 20.38
N GLU A 566 -48.14 30.05 19.34
CA GLU A 566 -49.16 29.17 18.75
C GLU A 566 -48.55 28.38 17.58
N CYS A 567 -48.75 27.07 17.60
CA CYS A 567 -48.28 26.16 16.55
C CYS A 567 -49.45 25.60 15.71
N LEU A 568 -49.47 25.91 14.42
CA LEU A 568 -50.42 25.32 13.47
C LEU A 568 -49.87 23.99 12.93
N VAL A 569 -50.51 22.87 13.28
CA VAL A 569 -50.12 21.53 12.82
C VAL A 569 -50.77 21.21 11.47
N MET A 570 -49.96 20.83 10.48
CA MET A 570 -50.39 20.52 9.11
C MET A 570 -49.86 19.14 8.66
N GLU A 571 -50.42 18.59 7.58
CA GLU A 571 -49.92 17.35 6.97
C GLU A 571 -48.65 17.63 6.13
N CYS A 572 -47.66 16.76 6.26
CA CYS A 572 -46.41 16.83 5.52
C CYS A 572 -46.62 16.57 4.03
N SER A 573 -45.87 17.29 3.19
CA SER A 573 -45.91 17.03 1.75
C SER A 573 -45.22 15.71 1.43
N LEU A 574 -45.50 15.15 0.24
CA LEU A 574 -44.81 13.96 -0.25
C LEU A 574 -43.29 14.15 -0.30
N GLY A 575 -42.82 15.39 -0.54
CA GLY A 575 -41.40 15.73 -0.54
C GLY A 575 -40.77 15.58 0.85
N ASP A 576 -41.49 15.93 1.91
CA ASP A 576 -40.97 15.85 3.27
C ASP A 576 -40.88 14.40 3.75
N LEU A 577 -41.88 13.57 3.43
CA LEU A 577 -41.89 12.13 3.76
C LEU A 577 -40.79 11.35 3.02
N CYS A 578 -40.40 11.78 1.83
CA CYS A 578 -39.40 11.11 1.00
C CYS A 578 -37.98 11.70 1.14
N LYS A 579 -37.76 12.69 2.02
CA LYS A 579 -36.50 13.46 2.13
C LYS A 579 -35.27 12.57 2.38
N ASP A 580 -35.43 11.51 3.18
CA ASP A 580 -34.36 10.57 3.52
C ASP A 580 -34.46 9.24 2.75
N PHE A 581 -35.42 9.12 1.81
CA PHE A 581 -35.71 7.88 1.09
C PHE A 581 -35.10 7.92 -0.32
N ARG A 582 -33.95 7.26 -0.51
CA ARG A 582 -33.29 7.18 -1.83
C ARG A 582 -33.81 6.01 -2.65
N CYS A 583 -34.68 6.30 -3.61
CA CYS A 583 -35.10 5.34 -4.61
C CYS A 583 -34.05 5.20 -5.73
N PRO A 584 -33.79 3.98 -6.23
CA PRO A 584 -32.96 3.75 -7.42
C PRO A 584 -33.43 4.60 -8.62
N GLN A 585 -32.52 4.90 -9.56
CA GLN A 585 -32.73 5.83 -10.69
C GLN A 585 -34.02 5.57 -11.51
N PHE A 586 -34.53 4.34 -11.51
CA PHE A 586 -35.69 3.90 -12.29
C PHE A 586 -37.01 3.87 -11.49
N SER A 587 -36.98 4.31 -10.24
CA SER A 587 -38.13 4.40 -9.33
C SER A 587 -38.28 5.80 -8.74
N SER A 588 -39.46 6.10 -8.20
CA SER A 588 -39.78 7.32 -7.47
C SER A 588 -40.40 6.95 -6.12
N CYS A 589 -40.22 7.81 -5.12
CA CYS A 589 -40.82 7.61 -3.81
C CYS A 589 -42.32 7.95 -3.86
N HIS A 590 -43.16 7.06 -3.33
CA HIS A 590 -44.61 7.20 -3.21
C HIS A 590 -45.03 6.89 -1.77
N VAL A 591 -46.20 7.38 -1.36
CA VAL A 591 -46.82 7.05 -0.07
C VAL A 591 -48.04 6.19 -0.31
N LYS A 592 -48.22 5.12 0.46
CA LYS A 592 -49.40 4.24 0.35
C LYS A 592 -50.66 5.08 0.64
N ARG A 593 -51.73 4.90 -0.15
CA ARG A 593 -52.97 5.67 0.08
C ARG A 593 -53.64 5.21 1.39
N LYS A 594 -54.00 6.21 2.21
CA LYS A 594 -54.90 6.21 3.37
C LYS A 594 -54.69 5.06 4.37
N GLY A 595 -53.77 5.26 5.33
CA GLY A 595 -53.68 4.46 6.56
C GLY A 595 -52.27 3.98 6.93
N GLU A 596 -51.33 3.99 5.97
CA GLU A 596 -49.95 3.53 6.18
C GLU A 596 -48.98 4.66 5.77
N PRO A 597 -48.24 5.27 6.71
CA PRO A 597 -47.42 6.46 6.46
C PRO A 597 -46.07 6.17 5.80
N GLU A 598 -45.72 4.90 5.56
CA GLU A 598 -44.37 4.55 5.12
C GLU A 598 -44.15 4.87 3.62
N PRO A 599 -43.14 5.70 3.30
CA PRO A 599 -42.71 5.91 1.92
C PRO A 599 -42.16 4.61 1.32
N TYR A 600 -42.44 4.34 0.06
CA TYR A 600 -41.89 3.21 -0.69
C TYR A 600 -41.49 3.63 -2.10
N CYS A 601 -40.58 2.88 -2.72
CA CYS A 601 -40.19 3.11 -4.11
C CYS A 601 -41.13 2.38 -5.07
N ALA A 602 -41.72 3.11 -6.01
CA ALA A 602 -42.49 2.55 -7.13
C ALA A 602 -41.85 2.90 -8.47
N CYS A 603 -42.12 2.13 -9.52
CA CYS A 603 -41.60 2.42 -10.85
C CYS A 603 -41.97 3.83 -11.33
N ARG A 604 -41.02 4.53 -11.96
CA ARG A 604 -41.32 5.83 -12.59
C ARG A 604 -42.40 5.67 -13.67
N PRO A 605 -43.16 6.72 -14.05
CA PRO A 605 -44.27 6.60 -15.00
C PRO A 605 -43.92 5.99 -16.38
N LEU A 606 -42.66 6.10 -16.84
CA LEU A 606 -42.18 5.49 -18.09
C LEU A 606 -41.85 3.99 -17.94
N TRP A 607 -41.91 3.47 -16.72
CA TRP A 607 -41.63 2.10 -16.35
C TRP A 607 -42.89 1.49 -15.76
N ARG A 608 -43.35 0.38 -16.35
CA ARG A 608 -44.53 -0.34 -15.86
C ARG A 608 -44.07 -1.39 -14.86
N GLU A 609 -44.67 -1.37 -13.66
CA GLU A 609 -44.51 -2.50 -12.73
C GLU A 609 -45.22 -3.72 -13.32
N THR A 610 -44.52 -4.84 -13.40
CA THR A 610 -45.07 -6.09 -13.91
C THR A 610 -45.80 -6.82 -12.78
N PRO A 611 -47.13 -7.08 -12.87
CA PRO A 611 -47.90 -7.67 -11.77
C PRO A 611 -47.37 -9.03 -11.30
N ASP A 612 -46.82 -9.81 -12.24
CA ASP A 612 -46.36 -11.18 -12.01
C ASP A 612 -44.82 -11.26 -11.84
N GLY A 613 -44.14 -10.11 -11.75
CA GLY A 613 -42.68 -10.02 -11.83
C GLY A 613 -42.15 -10.30 -13.23
N CYS A 614 -40.88 -9.99 -13.47
CA CYS A 614 -40.25 -10.32 -14.75
C CYS A 614 -39.96 -11.82 -14.77
N ALA A 615 -40.46 -12.52 -15.80
CA ALA A 615 -40.14 -13.92 -15.95
C ALA A 615 -38.68 -14.05 -16.42
N PRO A 616 -37.85 -14.83 -15.71
CA PRO A 616 -38.13 -15.64 -14.53
C PRO A 616 -37.93 -14.87 -13.19
N PRO A 617 -38.78 -15.11 -12.17
CA PRO A 617 -38.71 -14.37 -10.90
C PRO A 617 -37.41 -14.66 -10.14
N ILE A 618 -36.69 -13.61 -9.75
CA ILE A 618 -35.43 -13.72 -8.99
C ILE A 618 -35.73 -14.04 -7.51
N ASP A 619 -36.75 -13.40 -6.92
CA ASP A 619 -37.29 -13.68 -5.57
C ASP A 619 -38.61 -12.90 -5.37
N LYS A 620 -39.45 -13.32 -4.41
CA LYS A 620 -40.64 -12.57 -3.95
C LYS A 620 -40.28 -11.23 -3.31
N ASP A 621 -39.04 -11.05 -2.87
CA ASP A 621 -38.57 -9.85 -2.18
C ASP A 621 -38.16 -8.73 -3.14
N TYR A 622 -38.38 -8.86 -4.45
CA TYR A 622 -38.04 -7.85 -5.46
C TYR A 622 -39.25 -7.44 -6.31
N ARG A 623 -39.26 -6.17 -6.74
CA ARG A 623 -40.13 -5.59 -7.76
C ARG A 623 -39.36 -5.49 -9.07
N CYS A 624 -40.07 -5.64 -10.18
CA CYS A 624 -39.49 -5.47 -11.50
C CYS A 624 -40.18 -4.33 -12.26
N CYS A 625 -39.39 -3.35 -12.69
CA CYS A 625 -39.81 -2.30 -13.60
C CYS A 625 -39.45 -2.67 -15.04
N GLU A 626 -40.41 -2.57 -15.97
CA GLU A 626 -40.19 -2.76 -17.41
C GLU A 626 -40.36 -1.44 -18.19
N SER A 627 -39.43 -1.13 -19.08
CA SER A 627 -39.57 -0.06 -20.08
C SER A 627 -38.81 -0.44 -21.35
N ASP A 628 -39.47 -0.39 -22.51
CA ASP A 628 -38.90 -0.71 -23.83
C ASP A 628 -38.14 -2.06 -23.88
N GLY A 629 -38.68 -3.09 -23.23
CA GLY A 629 -38.09 -4.43 -23.19
C GLY A 629 -36.83 -4.55 -22.32
N LYS A 630 -36.50 -3.51 -21.54
CA LYS A 630 -35.49 -3.54 -20.48
C LYS A 630 -36.17 -3.79 -19.14
N TYR A 631 -35.52 -4.60 -18.31
CA TYR A 631 -36.01 -5.00 -17.00
C TYR A 631 -35.02 -4.61 -15.91
N VAL A 632 -35.52 -4.06 -14.81
CA VAL A 632 -34.72 -3.68 -13.64
C VAL A 632 -35.38 -4.21 -12.37
N TRP A 633 -34.60 -4.90 -11.54
CA TRP A 633 -35.04 -5.46 -10.26
C TRP A 633 -34.57 -4.61 -9.09
N PHE A 634 -35.44 -4.40 -8.09
CA PHE A 634 -35.08 -3.75 -6.82
C PHE A 634 -35.95 -4.29 -5.67
N PRO A 635 -35.50 -4.23 -4.41
CA PRO A 635 -36.19 -4.87 -3.28
C PRO A 635 -37.61 -4.31 -2.99
N ARG A 636 -38.51 -5.14 -2.44
CA ARG A 636 -39.93 -4.82 -2.13
C ARG A 636 -40.15 -4.07 -0.81
N GLU A 637 -39.35 -4.32 0.24
CA GLU A 637 -39.59 -3.80 1.61
C GLU A 637 -38.30 -3.35 2.34
N ASP A 638 -38.43 -2.21 3.02
CA ASP A 638 -37.94 -1.70 4.33
C ASP A 638 -36.56 -2.06 4.89
N GLN A 639 -35.63 -2.56 4.08
CA GLN A 639 -34.24 -2.53 4.51
C GLN A 639 -33.76 -1.08 4.47
N LYS A 640 -33.68 -0.45 5.66
CA LYS A 640 -33.01 0.84 5.92
C LYS A 640 -31.55 0.75 5.47
N PHE A 641 -31.31 0.81 4.16
CA PHE A 641 -29.98 0.77 3.58
C PHE A 641 -29.34 2.16 3.69
N ARG A 642 -28.55 2.34 4.74
CA ARG A 642 -27.41 3.25 4.69
C ARG A 642 -26.32 2.56 3.85
N TRP A 643 -26.10 3.11 2.65
CA TRP A 643 -24.96 2.87 1.74
C TRP A 643 -24.89 1.54 0.98
N PHE A 644 -25.29 1.56 -0.30
CA PHE A 644 -24.64 0.84 -1.43
C PHE A 644 -24.99 1.56 -2.76
N PRO A 645 -24.03 1.87 -3.66
CA PRO A 645 -24.28 2.75 -4.81
C PRO A 645 -24.53 2.07 -6.16
N TYR A 646 -24.88 0.78 -6.26
CA TYR A 646 -25.08 0.15 -7.58
C TYR A 646 -26.32 -0.76 -7.67
N PRO A 647 -27.23 -0.55 -8.64
CA PRO A 647 -28.26 -1.53 -8.99
C PRO A 647 -27.63 -2.76 -9.65
N LYS A 648 -28.04 -3.96 -9.22
CA LYS A 648 -27.65 -5.21 -9.87
C LYS A 648 -28.48 -5.40 -11.17
N HIS A 649 -27.78 -5.25 -12.30
CA HIS A 649 -28.11 -5.71 -13.66
C HIS A 649 -29.21 -4.99 -14.46
N VAL A 650 -28.88 -4.73 -15.74
CA VAL A 650 -29.80 -4.41 -16.84
C VAL A 650 -29.62 -5.52 -17.88
N CYS A 651 -30.68 -6.25 -18.23
CA CYS A 651 -30.61 -7.31 -19.25
C CYS A 651 -31.46 -6.93 -20.48
N PRO A 652 -30.92 -7.02 -21.72
CA PRO A 652 -31.72 -6.96 -22.93
C PRO A 652 -32.33 -8.34 -23.27
N LYS A 653 -33.53 -8.33 -23.84
CA LYS A 653 -34.24 -9.51 -24.33
C LYS A 653 -33.74 -9.87 -25.74
N ALA A 654 -33.04 -11.00 -25.89
CA ALA A 654 -32.94 -11.70 -27.17
C ALA A 654 -33.53 -13.10 -26.98
N ALA A 655 -34.60 -13.40 -27.69
CA ALA A 655 -35.27 -14.69 -27.63
C ALA A 655 -34.35 -15.79 -28.17
N GLY A 656 -33.98 -16.77 -27.34
CA GLY A 656 -33.34 -18.01 -27.82
C GLY A 656 -32.17 -18.58 -27.02
N HIS A 657 -31.72 -17.97 -25.92
CA HIS A 657 -30.62 -18.55 -25.12
C HIS A 657 -31.10 -19.09 -23.78
N ALA A 658 -30.78 -20.37 -23.54
CA ALA A 658 -30.92 -21.04 -22.27
C ALA A 658 -30.06 -20.36 -21.20
N TRP A 659 -30.51 -20.46 -19.95
CA TRP A 659 -29.78 -20.00 -18.78
C TRP A 659 -28.34 -20.52 -18.77
N HIS A 660 -27.37 -19.63 -18.88
CA HIS A 660 -26.07 -19.89 -18.31
C HIS A 660 -26.08 -19.33 -16.89
N HIS A 661 -26.00 -20.26 -15.92
CA HIS A 661 -25.58 -19.92 -14.57
C HIS A 661 -24.30 -19.08 -14.67
N ALA A 662 -24.29 -17.92 -14.03
CA ALA A 662 -23.03 -17.25 -13.72
C ALA A 662 -22.27 -18.16 -12.74
N GLU A 663 -21.19 -18.79 -13.21
CA GLU A 663 -20.22 -19.45 -12.33
C GLU A 663 -19.68 -18.40 -11.36
N GLY A 664 -19.96 -18.55 -10.05
CA GLY A 664 -19.38 -17.67 -9.03
C GLY A 664 -20.18 -17.42 -7.75
N CYS A 665 -21.37 -17.98 -7.56
CA CYS A 665 -22.09 -17.87 -6.28
C CYS A 665 -22.09 -19.21 -5.52
N SER A 666 -20.99 -19.50 -4.82
CA SER A 666 -20.96 -20.55 -3.80
C SER A 666 -21.39 -19.99 -2.46
N HIS A 667 -22.67 -20.14 -2.11
CA HIS A 667 -23.11 -20.17 -0.71
C HIS A 667 -23.17 -21.64 -0.27
N LEU A 668 -22.20 -22.05 0.53
CA LEU A 668 -22.24 -23.28 1.30
C LEU A 668 -23.28 -23.13 2.41
N VAL A 669 -24.47 -23.70 2.22
CA VAL A 669 -25.38 -24.03 3.31
C VAL A 669 -25.05 -25.45 3.77
N TYR A 670 -24.56 -25.58 4.99
CA TYR A 670 -24.46 -26.86 5.67
C TYR A 670 -25.88 -27.44 5.87
N GLY A 671 -26.23 -28.44 5.06
CA GLY A 671 -27.32 -29.36 5.33
C GLY A 671 -26.79 -30.56 6.09
N LEU A 672 -27.02 -30.59 7.40
CA LEU A 672 -27.00 -31.83 8.19
C LEU A 672 -28.05 -32.79 7.61
N ASN A 673 -27.65 -33.99 7.22
CA ASN A 673 -28.54 -35.14 7.18
C ASN A 673 -27.76 -36.43 7.46
N TYR A 674 -28.16 -37.07 8.55
CA TYR A 674 -28.12 -38.51 8.79
C TYR A 674 -29.58 -38.93 8.99
N PRO A 675 -30.00 -40.18 8.71
CA PRO A 675 -29.32 -41.27 8.00
C PRO A 675 -29.80 -41.48 6.56
#